data_AF-A0A3M9YKV9-F1
#
_entry.id   AF-A0A3M9YKV9-F1
#
_cell.length_a   1.000
_cell.length_b   1.000
_cell.length_c   1.000
_cell.angle_alpha   90.00
_cell.angle_beta   90.00
_cell.angle_gamma   90.00
#
_symmetry.space_group_name_H-M   'P 1'
#
loop_
_entity.id
_entity.type
_entity.pdbx_description
1 polymer ?
#
loop_
_entity_poly.entity_id
_entity_poly.type
_entity_poly.pdbx_seq_one_letter_code
_entity_poly.pdbx_strand_id
1 'polypeptide(L)'
;MHVARLSATRACLSSTLPTRASCNRLSTPSYRALSLLSTSRSNVPRHGLTARSLPASRSYSTAPYAGAPGLKDFLRISDEVAEAIATNKPVVALESTIYTHGALGNDLGLEDIVRQGGGIPAVCGILDGVPIVGLTPEEVARMVDSGNARKVSRRDIAYLAGLGLAGKKIHGGTTIAGTMLLARLAGIRVFGTGGLGGVHRGGHDSMDVSADLTELGRTRVAVVSSGCKGFLDIPRTLEFLETQGAFVATFADGRKGPVDFPAFWARTSGTPSPLVVENEKDAAAMILAQEAMGIESGMVFANPIPEEAAVPAAEMAAVIETAVREANEKGFTGARNTPYVLSAIRKQTGERSTLANKALVRSNVARATTIAVELSKLQSGTPSLTAAPTSSKFVSGIDKPSPPKQTTPASVDTVPTKVDILVAGSVALDLSCDYAPTTKSTNPSPKLETSNPAAISQSIGGVGHNVALAAHRATKSSLVRLCSLVGADAAGDTVLTALAAEGLDTSAIRQLPAPHRTAQYVAVNDASKNLVLAMADMDILSANAVPPSQWRAAVKAASPSWLVVDANWAPRDIHAWLAAGRASRAKIAYEPVSTVKSTGLFPPDTELDVFPHAAVDLASPNTYELEAMWTAARENGHLATQGWWTVVDAFGLLGARDAFVRLVGVELADAGVPVQAVQLLPYIPTVVTKLGAKGCLLTTILGRDDPRLSDPREEKYILSRSKNGNPHIGGVYMRMFPAAERVDEIVSVNGVGDTFLGVMVAGLAMGGRVEGLIGVAQEGAVLTLKSRKAVSPELGSLEESLKDAVDLSRRA
;
A
#
# COMPACT_ATOMS: atom_id res chain seq x y z
N MET A 1 -61.54 3.63 4.50
CA MET A 1 -62.43 4.30 5.47
C MET A 1 -61.67 5.45 6.13
N HIS A 2 -62.29 6.64 6.13
CA HIS A 2 -62.00 7.93 6.83
C HIS A 2 -60.55 8.33 7.18
N VAL A 3 -59.94 9.31 6.49
CA VAL A 3 -60.02 10.80 6.64
C VAL A 3 -59.32 11.34 7.90
N ALA A 4 -58.25 12.14 7.73
CA ALA A 4 -58.12 13.48 8.31
C ALA A 4 -56.88 14.24 7.79
N ARG A 5 -57.11 15.44 7.25
CA ARG A 5 -56.15 16.55 7.14
C ARG A 5 -55.83 17.09 8.54
N LEU A 6 -54.67 17.71 8.76
CA LEU A 6 -54.55 19.10 9.25
C LEU A 6 -53.10 19.55 9.51
N SER A 7 -52.95 20.86 9.36
CA SER A 7 -51.82 21.76 9.56
C SER A 7 -51.17 21.71 10.95
N ALA A 8 -49.90 22.13 11.04
CA ALA A 8 -49.29 22.57 12.30
C ALA A 8 -48.62 23.95 12.15
N THR A 9 -49.17 24.87 12.94
CA THR A 9 -48.79 26.27 13.15
C THR A 9 -47.63 26.37 14.14
N ARG A 10 -46.78 27.39 14.01
CA ARG A 10 -45.81 27.85 15.02
C ARG A 10 -46.48 28.11 16.37
N ALA A 11 -45.88 27.63 17.45
CA ALA A 11 -46.09 28.16 18.80
C ALA A 11 -44.80 28.10 19.62
N CYS A 12 -44.35 29.28 20.07
CA CYS A 12 -43.49 29.44 21.25
C CYS A 12 -44.20 28.89 22.48
N LEU A 13 -43.45 28.35 23.45
CA LEU A 13 -43.64 28.63 24.87
C LEU A 13 -42.46 28.12 25.72
N SER A 14 -42.17 28.94 26.71
CA SER A 14 -41.19 28.85 27.78
C SER A 14 -41.44 27.70 28.77
N SER A 15 -40.38 27.21 29.41
CA SER A 15 -40.45 26.83 30.83
C SER A 15 -39.08 26.89 31.53
N THR A 16 -39.19 27.21 32.81
CA THR A 16 -38.28 27.69 33.85
C THR A 16 -37.38 26.65 34.54
N LEU A 17 -36.11 27.04 34.82
CA LEU A 17 -35.30 26.95 36.08
C LEU A 17 -35.05 25.56 36.77
N PRO A 18 -33.92 25.32 37.51
CA PRO A 18 -33.36 26.25 38.50
C PRO A 18 -31.81 26.39 38.63
N THR A 19 -31.47 27.40 39.43
CA THR A 19 -30.20 28.02 39.85
C THR A 19 -29.30 27.21 40.81
N ARG A 20 -27.97 27.45 40.71
CA ARG A 20 -26.90 27.63 41.75
C ARG A 20 -25.57 27.12 41.16
N ALA A 21 -24.37 27.69 41.32
CA ALA A 21 -23.84 28.68 42.24
C ALA A 21 -22.62 29.41 41.63
N SER A 22 -22.32 30.56 42.23
CA SER A 22 -21.21 31.50 42.04
C SER A 22 -19.80 30.97 42.32
N CYS A 23 -18.77 31.49 41.63
CA CYS A 23 -17.65 32.20 42.27
C CYS A 23 -16.71 32.94 41.28
N ASN A 24 -16.83 34.27 41.30
CA ASN A 24 -15.79 35.33 41.33
C ASN A 24 -14.34 35.10 40.82
N ARG A 25 -13.93 36.07 39.97
CA ARG A 25 -12.70 36.93 40.06
C ARG A 25 -11.34 36.26 39.74
N LEU A 26 -10.35 36.87 39.08
CA LEU A 26 -9.92 38.27 38.95
C LEU A 26 -8.88 38.42 37.79
N SER A 27 -8.79 39.66 37.28
CA SER A 27 -7.60 40.41 36.79
C SER A 27 -6.82 40.02 35.51
N THR A 28 -7.04 40.85 34.48
CA THR A 28 -6.09 41.50 33.53
C THR A 28 -4.80 42.05 34.20
N PRO A 29 -3.71 42.49 33.50
CA PRO A 29 -3.74 43.13 32.17
C PRO A 29 -2.53 42.94 31.19
N SER A 30 -2.83 43.41 29.97
CA SER A 30 -2.00 43.91 28.86
C SER A 30 -0.54 44.32 29.08
N TYR A 31 0.27 44.09 28.04
CA TYR A 31 1.25 45.09 27.54
C TYR A 31 1.32 45.08 26.00
N ARG A 32 1.35 46.29 25.43
CA ARG A 32 1.47 46.63 24.01
C ARG A 32 2.52 47.74 23.93
N ALA A 33 3.53 47.62 23.05
CA ALA A 33 4.31 48.71 22.42
C ALA A 33 5.36 48.05 21.48
N LEU A 34 5.32 48.19 20.15
CA LEU A 34 5.63 49.32 19.25
C LEU A 34 7.14 49.53 18.96
N SER A 35 7.52 49.07 17.76
CA SER A 35 8.29 49.74 16.68
C SER A 35 9.66 50.39 16.94
N LEU A 36 10.65 50.12 16.07
CA LEU A 36 11.09 51.01 14.96
C LEU A 36 12.40 50.53 14.28
N LEU A 37 12.34 50.50 12.94
CA LEU A 37 13.32 50.90 11.90
C LEU A 37 14.85 50.71 12.07
N SER A 38 15.48 50.14 11.03
CA SER A 38 16.71 50.68 10.43
C SER A 38 16.94 50.13 9.01
N THR A 39 17.35 51.02 8.10
CA THR A 39 17.58 50.88 6.66
C THR A 39 19.06 51.10 6.29
N SER A 40 19.60 50.38 5.30
CA SER A 40 20.52 50.88 4.23
C SER A 40 20.96 49.68 3.35
N ARG A 41 20.66 49.62 2.04
CA ARG A 41 21.26 50.27 0.83
C ARG A 41 22.73 49.94 0.55
N SER A 42 22.97 49.16 -0.53
CA SER A 42 24.03 49.43 -1.52
C SER A 42 23.83 48.60 -2.81
N ASN A 43 23.52 49.29 -3.92
CA ASN A 43 23.82 48.89 -5.31
C ASN A 43 25.30 49.26 -5.60
N VAL A 44 26.04 48.56 -6.49
CA VAL A 44 26.40 48.88 -7.91
C VAL A 44 27.29 47.71 -8.51
N PRO A 45 27.82 47.67 -9.77
CA PRO A 45 27.38 46.75 -10.86
C PRO A 45 28.50 45.93 -11.60
N ARG A 46 28.12 45.26 -12.72
CA ARG A 46 28.94 44.68 -13.84
C ARG A 46 29.57 43.29 -13.55
N HIS A 47 29.72 42.34 -14.47
CA HIS A 47 29.73 42.27 -15.95
C HIS A 47 29.15 40.92 -16.42
N GLY A 48 28.55 40.90 -17.61
CA GLY A 48 28.14 39.65 -18.28
C GLY A 48 29.31 38.92 -18.91
N LEU A 49 29.26 37.59 -18.86
CA LEU A 49 29.93 36.67 -19.79
C LEU A 49 29.04 35.44 -19.98
N THR A 50 28.59 35.27 -21.22
CA THR A 50 27.95 34.06 -21.76
C THR A 50 28.95 32.90 -21.75
N ALA A 51 28.58 31.75 -21.19
CA ALA A 51 29.29 30.49 -21.42
C ALA A 51 28.29 29.32 -21.56
N ARG A 52 28.51 28.56 -22.63
CA ARG A 52 27.71 27.46 -23.16
C ARG A 52 27.43 26.36 -22.14
N SER A 53 26.20 25.85 -22.18
CA SER A 53 25.77 24.59 -21.57
C SER A 53 26.52 23.38 -22.17
N LEU A 54 27.22 22.62 -21.33
CA LEU A 54 27.59 21.23 -21.58
C LEU A 54 26.53 20.32 -20.93
N PRO A 55 26.08 19.24 -21.59
CA PRO A 55 25.04 18.39 -21.04
C PRO A 55 25.58 17.58 -19.86
N ALA A 56 24.83 17.62 -18.76
CA ALA A 56 25.08 16.87 -17.55
C ALA A 56 25.15 15.36 -17.83
N SER A 57 26.20 14.72 -17.31
CA SER A 57 26.30 13.27 -17.15
C SER A 57 25.09 12.77 -16.35
N ARG A 58 24.23 11.97 -16.99
CA ARG A 58 23.12 11.27 -16.35
C ARG A 58 23.69 10.25 -15.36
N SER A 59 23.59 10.55 -14.07
CA SER A 59 23.81 9.61 -12.98
C SER A 59 22.66 8.59 -12.95
N TYR A 60 23.02 7.31 -12.87
CA TYR A 60 22.10 6.20 -12.68
C TYR A 60 21.30 6.37 -11.38
N SER A 61 19.98 6.17 -11.45
CA SER A 61 19.06 6.32 -10.33
C SER A 61 19.17 5.14 -9.37
N THR A 62 20.02 5.27 -8.35
CA THR A 62 19.89 4.53 -7.09
C THR A 62 18.71 5.13 -6.30
N ALA A 63 17.53 4.51 -6.35
CA ALA A 63 16.37 4.88 -5.54
C ALA A 63 16.07 3.79 -4.49
N PRO A 64 15.37 4.08 -3.37
CA PRO A 64 15.57 5.19 -2.46
C PRO A 64 15.63 4.66 -1.01
N TYR A 65 16.82 4.36 -0.48
CA TYR A 65 17.04 4.40 0.97
C TYR A 65 17.92 5.59 1.37
N ALA A 66 18.72 6.13 0.43
CA ALA A 66 19.54 7.33 0.62
C ALA A 66 18.75 8.67 0.50
N GLY A 67 17.42 8.62 0.38
CA GLY A 67 16.60 9.77 -0.06
C GLY A 67 15.48 10.23 0.88
N ALA A 68 15.33 9.67 2.08
CA ALA A 68 14.39 10.22 3.06
C ALA A 68 14.87 11.61 3.50
N PRO A 69 14.09 12.70 3.29
CA PRO A 69 14.46 14.02 3.78
C PRO A 69 14.54 13.95 5.32
N GLY A 70 15.75 13.95 5.85
CA GLY A 70 16.05 13.79 7.29
C GLY A 70 17.01 12.65 7.62
N LEU A 71 17.19 11.61 6.78
CA LEU A 71 18.09 10.49 7.13
C LEU A 71 19.55 10.95 7.23
N LYS A 72 19.97 11.90 6.40
CA LYS A 72 21.31 12.51 6.47
C LYS A 72 21.58 13.23 7.79
N ASP A 73 20.54 13.64 8.50
CA ASP A 73 20.64 14.30 9.80
C ASP A 73 20.82 13.29 10.95
N PHE A 74 20.55 12.00 10.70
CA PHE A 74 20.62 10.94 11.72
C PHE A 74 21.62 9.82 11.42
N LEU A 75 22.09 9.69 10.17
CA LEU A 75 23.04 8.66 9.75
C LEU A 75 24.22 9.31 9.01
N ARG A 76 25.42 9.16 9.57
CA ARG A 76 26.65 9.59 8.91
C ARG A 76 27.23 8.45 8.08
N ILE A 77 27.24 8.61 6.77
CA ILE A 77 27.95 7.71 5.86
C ILE A 77 29.28 8.39 5.51
N SER A 78 30.41 7.68 5.64
CA SER A 78 31.71 8.23 5.24
C SER A 78 31.75 8.54 3.73
N ASP A 79 32.54 9.54 3.35
CA ASP A 79 32.64 9.96 1.95
C ASP A 79 33.12 8.83 1.03
N GLU A 80 34.09 8.02 1.50
CA GLU A 80 34.61 6.86 0.76
C GLU A 80 33.49 5.84 0.46
N VAL A 81 32.67 5.52 1.46
CA VAL A 81 31.58 4.56 1.32
C VAL A 81 30.45 5.13 0.44
N ALA A 82 30.09 6.40 0.64
CA ALA A 82 29.06 7.07 -0.15
C ALA A 82 29.45 7.15 -1.64
N GLU A 83 30.70 7.50 -1.95
CA GLU A 83 31.22 7.50 -3.32
C GLU A 83 31.22 6.09 -3.91
N ALA A 84 31.64 5.09 -3.13
CA ALA A 84 31.68 3.71 -3.57
C ALA A 84 30.30 3.19 -4.00
N ILE A 85 29.27 3.45 -3.19
CA ILE A 85 27.88 3.09 -3.51
C ILE A 85 27.42 3.83 -4.76
N ALA A 86 27.68 5.15 -4.86
CA ALA A 86 27.26 5.97 -6.00
C ALA A 86 27.92 5.56 -7.33
N THR A 87 29.13 4.99 -7.26
CA THR A 87 29.93 4.60 -8.43
C THR A 87 29.94 3.09 -8.68
N ASN A 88 29.08 2.33 -7.99
CA ASN A 88 29.01 0.87 -8.04
C ASN A 88 30.36 0.15 -7.75
N LYS A 89 31.19 0.72 -6.87
CA LYS A 89 32.35 0.03 -6.32
C LYS A 89 31.89 -1.02 -5.28
N PRO A 90 32.59 -2.15 -5.14
CA PRO A 90 32.26 -3.19 -4.17
C PRO A 90 32.45 -2.68 -2.73
N VAL A 91 31.39 -2.72 -1.92
CA VAL A 91 31.41 -2.31 -0.50
C VAL A 91 31.02 -3.50 0.38
N VAL A 92 31.77 -3.70 1.47
CA VAL A 92 31.51 -4.76 2.46
C VAL A 92 31.28 -4.12 3.83
N ALA A 93 30.09 -4.31 4.39
CA ALA A 93 29.80 -3.91 5.76
C ALA A 93 30.56 -4.79 6.76
N LEU A 94 30.93 -4.23 7.92
CA LEU A 94 31.55 -4.93 9.04
C LEU A 94 30.88 -4.47 10.35
N GLU A 95 30.69 -5.39 11.31
CA GLU A 95 30.07 -5.04 12.61
C GLU A 95 31.10 -4.47 13.60
N SER A 96 30.68 -3.55 14.47
CA SER A 96 31.55 -3.00 15.52
C SER A 96 31.51 -3.77 16.85
N THR A 97 30.53 -4.66 17.07
CA THR A 97 30.48 -5.52 18.27
C THR A 97 31.70 -6.44 18.37
N ILE A 98 32.26 -6.86 17.24
CA ILE A 98 33.42 -7.75 17.22
C ILE A 98 34.68 -7.08 17.80
N TYR A 99 34.80 -5.75 17.68
CA TYR A 99 35.90 -4.97 18.25
C TYR A 99 35.62 -4.57 19.70
N THR A 100 34.40 -4.10 20.00
CA THR A 100 34.05 -3.52 21.32
C THR A 100 33.73 -4.57 22.39
N HIS A 101 33.15 -5.71 22.00
CA HIS A 101 32.68 -6.75 22.92
C HIS A 101 33.16 -8.16 22.53
N GLY A 102 33.92 -8.28 21.43
CA GLY A 102 34.44 -9.54 20.96
C GLY A 102 35.68 -9.99 21.75
N ALA A 103 35.84 -11.31 21.88
CA ALA A 103 36.96 -11.90 22.60
C ALA A 103 38.28 -11.93 21.78
N LEU A 104 38.32 -11.28 20.61
CA LEU A 104 39.38 -11.47 19.60
C LEU A 104 40.46 -10.38 19.59
N GLY A 105 40.26 -9.30 20.35
CA GLY A 105 41.18 -8.15 20.42
C GLY A 105 40.93 -7.12 19.31
N ASN A 106 41.64 -6.00 19.38
CA ASN A 106 41.40 -4.81 18.55
C ASN A 106 41.96 -4.93 17.12
N ASP A 107 42.96 -5.79 16.93
CA ASP A 107 43.67 -5.93 15.65
C ASP A 107 43.23 -7.19 14.90
N LEU A 108 42.14 -7.05 14.14
CA LEU A 108 41.60 -8.10 13.29
C LEU A 108 42.00 -7.96 11.82
N GLY A 109 42.50 -6.79 11.40
CA GLY A 109 42.88 -6.49 10.02
C GLY A 109 41.77 -6.78 8.99
N LEU A 110 40.48 -6.65 9.36
CA LEU A 110 39.37 -7.00 8.46
C LEU A 110 39.24 -5.99 7.34
N GLU A 111 39.44 -4.71 7.66
CA GLU A 111 39.45 -3.60 6.72
C GLU A 111 40.51 -3.82 5.64
N ASP A 112 41.71 -4.27 6.03
CA ASP A 112 42.80 -4.56 5.10
C ASP A 112 42.46 -5.74 4.17
N ILE A 113 41.80 -6.78 4.68
CA ILE A 113 41.34 -7.91 3.86
C ILE A 113 40.37 -7.45 2.78
N VAL A 114 39.41 -6.58 3.15
CA VAL A 114 38.45 -6.01 2.19
C VAL A 114 39.20 -5.19 1.14
N ARG A 115 40.14 -4.34 1.55
CA ARG A 115 40.93 -3.49 0.62
C ARG A 115 41.80 -4.32 -0.32
N GLN A 116 42.51 -5.33 0.20
CA GLN A 116 43.35 -6.23 -0.60
C GLN A 116 42.54 -7.05 -1.60
N GLY A 117 41.29 -7.42 -1.24
CA GLY A 117 40.35 -8.09 -2.14
C GLY A 117 39.68 -7.15 -3.16
N GLY A 118 40.03 -5.86 -3.19
CA GLY A 118 39.47 -4.87 -4.11
C GLY A 118 38.13 -4.27 -3.69
N GLY A 119 37.71 -4.49 -2.44
CA GLY A 119 36.53 -3.90 -1.82
C GLY A 119 36.80 -2.64 -1.00
N ILE A 120 35.73 -1.98 -0.57
CA ILE A 120 35.76 -0.86 0.36
C ILE A 120 35.09 -1.29 1.68
N PRO A 121 35.81 -1.26 2.81
CA PRO A 121 35.25 -1.66 4.11
C PRO A 121 34.35 -0.57 4.68
N ALA A 122 33.23 -0.97 5.27
CA ALA A 122 32.30 -0.08 5.94
C ALA A 122 31.98 -0.61 7.35
N VAL A 123 32.81 -0.22 8.34
CA VAL A 123 32.53 -0.56 9.75
C VAL A 123 31.33 0.26 10.23
N CYS A 124 30.28 -0.43 10.67
CA CYS A 124 29.05 0.18 11.16
C CYS A 124 29.09 0.29 12.70
N GLY A 125 28.62 1.41 13.27
CA GLY A 125 28.54 1.60 14.72
C GLY A 125 27.84 2.88 15.12
N ILE A 126 27.84 3.19 16.42
CA ILE A 126 27.30 4.45 16.97
C ILE A 126 28.40 5.15 17.77
N LEU A 127 28.75 6.38 17.39
CA LEU A 127 29.78 7.19 18.03
C LEU A 127 29.17 8.51 18.50
N ASP A 128 29.33 8.87 19.77
CA ASP A 128 28.72 10.08 20.37
C ASP A 128 27.20 10.17 20.12
N GLY A 129 26.51 9.04 20.03
CA GLY A 129 25.09 8.96 19.72
C GLY A 129 24.75 9.17 18.25
N VAL A 130 25.73 9.17 17.34
CA VAL A 130 25.51 9.25 15.88
C VAL A 130 25.73 7.88 15.25
N PRO A 131 24.70 7.26 14.64
CA PRO A 131 24.86 6.12 13.75
C PRO A 131 25.80 6.43 12.58
N ILE A 132 26.79 5.58 12.36
CA ILE A 132 27.85 5.77 11.36
C ILE A 132 28.04 4.50 10.54
N VAL A 133 28.21 4.67 9.23
CA VAL A 133 28.63 3.64 8.28
C VAL A 133 29.95 4.06 7.64
N GLY A 134 31.00 3.30 7.92
CA GLY A 134 32.38 3.67 7.60
C GLY A 134 33.04 4.45 8.73
N LEU A 135 33.09 3.85 9.93
CA LEU A 135 33.94 4.35 11.02
C LEU A 135 35.41 4.28 10.60
N THR A 136 36.16 5.33 10.92
CA THR A 136 37.62 5.34 10.75
C THR A 136 38.30 4.46 11.79
N PRO A 137 39.54 3.97 11.55
CA PRO A 137 40.30 3.22 12.56
C PRO A 137 40.42 3.95 13.90
N GLU A 138 40.60 5.28 13.86
CA GLU A 138 40.68 6.13 15.05
C GLU A 138 39.34 6.19 15.80
N GLU A 139 38.22 6.22 15.09
CA GLU A 139 36.88 6.21 15.69
C GLU A 139 36.54 4.84 16.29
N VAL A 140 36.92 3.75 15.64
CA VAL A 140 36.81 2.40 16.20
C VAL A 140 37.65 2.27 17.47
N ALA A 141 38.92 2.70 17.43
CA ALA A 141 39.80 2.72 18.60
C ALA A 141 39.18 3.54 19.73
N ARG A 142 38.63 4.73 19.43
CA ARG A 142 37.94 5.56 20.43
C ARG A 142 36.73 4.87 21.06
N MET A 143 35.94 4.13 20.28
CA MET A 143 34.81 3.36 20.82
C MET A 143 35.26 2.22 21.73
N VAL A 144 36.40 1.60 21.43
CA VAL A 144 36.94 0.51 22.23
C VAL A 144 37.59 1.04 23.50
N ASP A 145 38.44 2.05 23.38
CA ASP A 145 39.21 2.65 24.47
C ASP A 145 38.31 3.37 25.50
N SER A 146 37.10 3.79 25.09
CA SER A 146 36.13 4.37 26.03
C SER A 146 35.64 3.38 27.08
N GLY A 147 35.77 2.06 26.83
CA GLY A 147 35.36 0.98 27.74
C GLY A 147 33.88 0.93 28.10
N ASN A 148 33.06 1.82 27.52
CA ASN A 148 31.66 2.04 27.88
C ASN A 148 30.70 1.91 26.68
N ALA A 149 31.21 1.47 25.54
CA ALA A 149 30.37 1.19 24.37
C ALA A 149 29.31 0.16 24.74
N ARG A 150 28.05 0.43 24.41
CA ARG A 150 26.97 -0.53 24.60
C ARG A 150 26.94 -1.52 23.46
N LYS A 151 26.47 -2.75 23.71
CA LYS A 151 26.12 -3.69 22.65
C LYS A 151 24.75 -3.30 22.07
N VAL A 152 24.70 -3.05 20.76
CA VAL A 152 23.55 -2.41 20.09
C VAL A 152 22.95 -3.37 19.05
N SER A 153 21.75 -3.88 19.33
CA SER A 153 20.91 -4.56 18.34
C SER A 153 19.95 -3.55 17.69
N ARG A 154 19.07 -3.99 16.76
CA ARG A 154 18.12 -3.09 16.06
C ARG A 154 17.33 -2.20 17.02
N ARG A 155 16.81 -2.78 18.11
CA ARG A 155 15.97 -2.06 19.10
C ARG A 155 16.72 -0.95 19.84
N ASP A 156 18.05 -1.05 19.93
CA ASP A 156 18.87 -0.15 20.73
C ASP A 156 19.29 1.09 19.93
N ILE A 157 19.28 1.02 18.59
CA ILE A 157 19.74 2.10 17.70
C ILE A 157 18.98 3.41 17.98
N ALA A 158 17.65 3.37 18.02
CA ALA A 158 16.83 4.56 18.24
C ALA A 158 17.09 5.20 19.63
N TYR A 159 17.37 4.38 20.65
CA TYR A 159 17.70 4.88 21.98
C TYR A 159 19.03 5.63 21.98
N LEU A 160 20.10 5.05 21.43
CA LEU A 160 21.40 5.70 21.40
C LEU A 160 21.39 6.94 20.48
N ALA A 161 20.76 6.83 19.31
CA ALA A 161 20.59 7.95 18.39
C ALA A 161 19.79 9.09 19.03
N GLY A 162 18.67 8.77 19.67
CA GLY A 162 17.82 9.74 20.37
C GLY A 162 18.54 10.44 21.53
N LEU A 163 19.35 9.71 22.30
CA LEU A 163 20.18 10.32 23.34
C LEU A 163 21.30 11.20 22.75
N GLY A 164 21.88 10.82 21.61
CA GLY A 164 22.81 11.65 20.86
C GLY A 164 22.21 13.00 20.46
N LEU A 165 20.98 12.99 19.93
CA LEU A 165 20.23 14.21 19.60
C LEU A 165 19.97 15.08 20.83
N ALA A 166 19.77 14.47 22.00
CA ALA A 166 19.64 15.17 23.27
C ALA A 166 20.99 15.64 23.86
N GLY A 167 22.08 15.54 23.10
CA GLY A 167 23.42 16.01 23.47
C GLY A 167 24.23 15.03 24.32
N LYS A 168 23.78 13.79 24.53
CA LYS A 168 24.53 12.80 25.30
C LYS A 168 25.52 12.05 24.41
N LYS A 169 26.80 12.11 24.78
CA LYS A 169 27.85 11.32 24.14
C LYS A 169 27.76 9.87 24.61
N ILE A 170 27.33 8.98 23.73
CA ILE A 170 27.17 7.55 24.01
C ILE A 170 27.68 6.72 22.83
N HIS A 171 28.43 5.67 23.13
CA HIS A 171 29.00 4.77 22.12
C HIS A 171 28.23 3.45 22.06
N GLY A 172 28.21 2.85 20.87
CA GLY A 172 27.49 1.61 20.63
C GLY A 172 28.13 0.75 19.56
N GLY A 173 28.58 -0.44 19.93
CA GLY A 173 29.00 -1.48 19.01
C GLY A 173 27.77 -2.21 18.45
N THR A 174 27.54 -2.18 17.14
CA THR A 174 26.37 -2.82 16.51
C THR A 174 26.57 -4.32 16.39
N THR A 175 25.54 -5.11 16.70
CA THR A 175 25.49 -6.55 16.41
C THR A 175 25.22 -6.77 14.92
N ILE A 176 25.10 -8.02 14.49
CA ILE A 176 24.66 -8.39 13.14
C ILE A 176 23.33 -7.70 12.79
N ALA A 177 22.30 -7.81 13.63
CA ALA A 177 21.03 -7.13 13.38
C ALA A 177 21.15 -5.59 13.22
N GLY A 178 21.93 -4.94 14.08
CA GLY A 178 22.13 -3.49 13.99
C GLY A 178 22.94 -3.08 12.76
N THR A 179 23.95 -3.88 12.42
CA THR A 179 24.82 -3.67 11.27
C THR A 179 24.07 -3.84 9.96
N MET A 180 23.21 -4.85 9.83
CA MET A 180 22.35 -5.05 8.67
C MET A 180 21.44 -3.84 8.43
N LEU A 181 20.81 -3.31 9.49
CA LEU A 181 19.98 -2.11 9.36
C LEU A 181 20.78 -0.93 8.83
N LEU A 182 21.93 -0.60 9.44
CA LEU A 182 22.75 0.53 9.01
C LEU A 182 23.32 0.32 7.59
N ALA A 183 23.76 -0.90 7.27
CA ALA A 183 24.24 -1.27 5.94
C ALA A 183 23.15 -1.08 4.88
N ARG A 184 21.92 -1.57 5.15
CA ARG A 184 20.78 -1.39 4.24
C ARG A 184 20.42 0.07 4.03
N LEU A 185 20.39 0.87 5.10
CA LEU A 185 20.13 2.32 5.04
C LEU A 185 21.19 3.04 4.20
N ALA A 186 22.45 2.59 4.25
CA ALA A 186 23.52 3.11 3.41
C ALA A 186 23.49 2.58 1.97
N GLY A 187 22.75 1.52 1.65
CA GLY A 187 22.75 0.89 0.33
C GLY A 187 23.84 -0.16 0.13
N ILE A 188 24.43 -0.67 1.21
CA ILE A 188 25.41 -1.76 1.18
C ILE A 188 24.68 -3.10 1.09
N ARG A 189 25.15 -3.97 0.18
CA ARG A 189 24.49 -5.24 -0.18
C ARG A 189 25.09 -6.46 0.50
N VAL A 190 26.37 -6.41 0.89
CA VAL A 190 27.12 -7.55 1.42
C VAL A 190 27.73 -7.19 2.78
N PHE A 191 27.65 -8.12 3.72
CA PHE A 191 28.15 -7.99 5.09
C PHE A 191 28.94 -9.25 5.47
N GLY A 192 30.22 -9.08 5.85
CA GLY A 192 31.05 -10.15 6.42
C GLY A 192 31.10 -10.12 7.95
N THR A 193 30.84 -11.26 8.59
CA THR A 193 30.91 -11.42 10.06
C THR A 193 31.50 -12.79 10.43
N GLY A 194 31.73 -13.03 11.72
CA GLY A 194 32.10 -14.34 12.24
C GLY A 194 30.95 -15.34 12.16
N GLY A 195 29.88 -15.12 12.93
CA GLY A 195 28.84 -16.12 13.12
C GLY A 195 27.55 -15.53 13.67
N LEU A 196 26.42 -15.92 13.08
CA LEU A 196 25.09 -15.44 13.46
C LEU A 196 24.78 -15.75 14.93
N GLY A 197 23.94 -14.92 15.56
CA GLY A 197 23.08 -15.41 16.64
C GLY A 197 22.05 -16.40 16.11
N GLY A 198 21.21 -16.95 16.99
CA GLY A 198 20.22 -17.94 16.59
C GLY A 198 19.27 -18.29 17.71
N VAL A 199 18.57 -19.41 17.56
CA VAL A 199 17.73 -19.98 18.61
C VAL A 199 18.64 -20.63 19.65
N HIS A 200 18.52 -20.26 20.92
CA HIS A 200 19.27 -20.91 21.98
C HIS A 200 18.76 -22.33 22.23
N ARG A 201 19.60 -23.22 22.79
CA ARG A 201 19.15 -24.55 23.22
C ARG A 201 18.10 -24.38 24.34
N GLY A 202 16.93 -25.00 24.19
CA GLY A 202 15.76 -24.73 25.04
C GLY A 202 15.00 -23.44 24.67
N GLY A 203 15.29 -22.86 23.51
CA GLY A 203 14.68 -21.62 23.00
C GLY A 203 13.19 -21.74 22.68
N HIS A 204 12.67 -22.95 22.47
CA HIS A 204 11.23 -23.18 22.25
C HIS A 204 10.40 -22.95 23.52
N ASP A 205 10.99 -23.11 24.70
CA ASP A 205 10.32 -22.83 25.98
C ASP A 205 10.68 -21.42 26.47
N SER A 206 11.97 -21.08 26.45
CA SER A 206 12.48 -19.80 26.97
C SER A 206 12.24 -18.61 26.06
N MET A 207 11.97 -18.85 24.77
CA MET A 207 11.90 -17.84 23.71
C MET A 207 13.18 -16.99 23.58
N ASP A 208 14.33 -17.51 24.04
CA ASP A 208 15.64 -16.87 23.86
C ASP A 208 16.13 -17.07 22.41
N VAL A 209 15.69 -16.17 21.54
CA VAL A 209 15.97 -16.16 20.10
C VAL A 209 16.66 -14.85 19.73
N SER A 210 17.80 -14.94 19.03
CA SER A 210 18.52 -13.75 18.58
C SER A 210 17.69 -12.91 17.60
N ALA A 211 17.69 -11.60 17.82
CA ALA A 211 17.11 -10.63 16.89
C ALA A 211 17.77 -10.64 15.51
N ASP A 212 18.95 -11.25 15.36
CA ASP A 212 19.61 -11.44 14.06
C ASP A 212 18.71 -12.22 13.08
N LEU A 213 17.95 -13.22 13.56
CA LEU A 213 17.10 -14.05 12.70
C LEU A 213 15.89 -13.27 12.17
N THR A 214 15.23 -12.50 13.03
CA THR A 214 14.14 -11.61 12.61
C THR A 214 14.63 -10.49 11.71
N GLU A 215 15.87 -10.02 11.91
CA GLU A 215 16.47 -9.04 11.00
C GLU A 215 16.70 -9.61 9.60
N LEU A 216 17.22 -10.83 9.52
CA LEU A 216 17.31 -11.59 8.27
C LEU A 216 15.94 -11.79 7.60
N GLY A 217 14.83 -11.77 8.32
CA GLY A 217 13.49 -11.82 7.70
C GLY A 217 13.04 -10.54 7.00
N ARG A 218 13.65 -9.38 7.27
CA ARG A 218 13.12 -8.06 6.86
C ARG A 218 14.12 -7.07 6.27
N THR A 219 15.41 -7.43 6.21
CA THR A 219 16.47 -6.51 5.79
C THR A 219 17.33 -7.16 4.71
N ARG A 220 17.20 -6.68 3.46
CA ARG A 220 17.96 -7.15 2.29
C ARG A 220 19.45 -6.81 2.40
N VAL A 221 20.19 -7.68 3.06
CA VAL A 221 21.65 -7.72 3.10
C VAL A 221 22.08 -9.18 3.05
N ALA A 222 23.07 -9.49 2.21
CA ALA A 222 23.72 -10.79 2.17
C ALA A 222 24.77 -10.89 3.27
N VAL A 223 24.54 -11.77 4.24
CA VAL A 223 25.41 -12.00 5.39
C VAL A 223 26.25 -13.24 5.13
N VAL A 224 27.58 -13.06 5.12
CA VAL A 224 28.56 -14.15 5.04
C VAL A 224 29.08 -14.44 6.44
N SER A 225 28.87 -15.66 6.90
CA SER A 225 29.26 -16.10 8.24
C SER A 225 29.60 -17.59 8.27
N SER A 226 30.24 -18.08 9.32
CA SER A 226 30.47 -19.52 9.50
C SER A 226 29.28 -20.21 10.15
N GLY A 227 28.08 -19.95 9.60
CA GLY A 227 26.81 -20.38 10.15
C GLY A 227 26.38 -19.52 11.35
N CYS A 228 25.68 -20.13 12.30
CA CYS A 228 25.42 -19.56 13.63
C CYS A 228 26.40 -20.13 14.65
N LYS A 229 26.58 -19.45 15.80
CA LYS A 229 27.50 -19.89 16.85
C LYS A 229 27.16 -21.33 17.27
N GLY A 230 28.14 -22.23 17.27
CA GLY A 230 27.92 -23.68 17.37
C GLY A 230 27.27 -24.18 18.68
N PHE A 231 27.21 -23.35 19.73
CA PHE A 231 26.51 -23.69 20.98
C PHE A 231 24.99 -23.44 20.93
N LEU A 232 24.51 -22.82 19.86
CA LEU A 232 23.09 -22.58 19.60
C LEU A 232 22.39 -23.86 19.11
N ASP A 233 21.08 -23.77 18.94
CA ASP A 233 20.26 -24.82 18.36
C ASP A 233 20.19 -24.62 16.84
N ILE A 234 21.09 -25.31 16.12
CA ILE A 234 21.23 -25.16 14.66
C ILE A 234 19.95 -25.59 13.91
N PRO A 235 19.37 -26.78 14.16
CA PRO A 235 18.12 -27.17 13.49
C PRO A 235 17.00 -26.14 13.68
N ARG A 236 16.72 -25.72 14.92
CA ARG A 236 15.66 -24.72 15.18
C ARG A 236 16.00 -23.35 14.59
N THR A 237 17.28 -22.99 14.50
CA THR A 237 17.71 -21.75 13.84
C THR A 237 17.36 -21.76 12.35
N LEU A 238 17.56 -22.90 11.66
CA LEU A 238 17.21 -23.03 10.25
C LEU A 238 15.68 -23.00 10.04
N GLU A 239 14.91 -23.71 10.85
CA GLU A 239 13.43 -23.66 10.83
C GLU A 239 12.88 -22.24 11.04
N PHE A 240 13.51 -21.50 11.96
CA PHE A 240 13.13 -20.11 12.21
C PHE A 240 13.46 -19.22 11.00
N LEU A 241 14.63 -19.40 10.38
CA LEU A 241 15.01 -18.65 9.17
C LEU A 241 14.10 -18.96 7.98
N GLU A 242 13.69 -20.22 7.81
CA GLU A 242 12.68 -20.62 6.84
C GLU A 242 11.35 -19.88 7.10
N THR A 243 10.88 -19.87 8.35
CA THR A 243 9.65 -19.15 8.75
C THR A 243 9.75 -17.64 8.48
N GLN A 244 10.94 -17.06 8.61
CA GLN A 244 11.21 -15.64 8.31
C GLN A 244 11.37 -15.36 6.81
N GLY A 245 11.35 -16.37 5.94
CA GLY A 245 11.61 -16.22 4.51
C GLY A 245 13.05 -15.79 4.19
N ALA A 246 14.00 -16.07 5.09
CA ALA A 246 15.41 -15.76 4.89
C ALA A 246 16.08 -16.89 4.09
N PHE A 247 16.76 -16.52 3.00
CA PHE A 247 17.50 -17.48 2.18
C PHE A 247 18.71 -18.02 2.97
N VAL A 248 18.97 -19.32 2.89
CA VAL A 248 20.15 -19.94 3.51
C VAL A 248 20.82 -20.89 2.53
N ALA A 249 22.09 -20.65 2.21
CA ALA A 249 22.93 -21.57 1.45
C ALA A 249 24.31 -21.71 2.09
N THR A 250 24.90 -22.90 2.01
CA THR A 250 26.29 -23.14 2.46
C THR A 250 27.19 -23.28 1.24
N PHE A 251 28.39 -22.70 1.30
CA PHE A 251 29.39 -22.87 0.25
C PHE A 251 29.84 -24.34 0.16
N ALA A 252 29.83 -24.86 -1.08
CA ALA A 252 30.26 -26.21 -1.38
C ALA A 252 31.73 -26.45 -1.03
N ASP A 253 32.55 -25.40 -1.13
CA ASP A 253 34.01 -25.37 -0.84
C ASP A 253 34.79 -26.60 -1.35
N GLY A 254 34.39 -27.12 -2.52
CA GLY A 254 35.01 -28.26 -3.19
C GLY A 254 34.38 -29.63 -2.85
N ARG A 255 33.45 -29.68 -1.90
CA ARG A 255 32.65 -30.88 -1.60
C ARG A 255 31.52 -31.06 -2.62
N LYS A 256 31.18 -32.31 -2.90
CA LYS A 256 30.08 -32.69 -3.81
C LYS A 256 28.91 -33.26 -3.02
N GLY A 257 27.68 -32.92 -3.44
CA GLY A 257 26.46 -33.42 -2.82
C GLY A 257 26.01 -32.56 -1.62
N PRO A 258 25.18 -33.12 -0.72
CA PRO A 258 24.70 -32.39 0.46
C PRO A 258 25.85 -31.91 1.34
N VAL A 259 25.80 -30.64 1.74
CA VAL A 259 26.76 -30.02 2.64
C VAL A 259 26.06 -29.61 3.93
N ASP A 260 26.66 -29.91 5.07
CA ASP A 260 26.17 -29.48 6.37
C ASP A 260 26.24 -27.96 6.52
N PHE A 261 25.22 -27.38 7.14
CA PHE A 261 25.32 -26.03 7.68
C PHE A 261 26.44 -26.00 8.75
N PRO A 262 27.44 -25.12 8.66
CA PRO A 262 28.60 -25.17 9.55
C PRO A 262 28.25 -24.74 10.98
N ALA A 263 28.93 -25.35 11.96
CA ALA A 263 28.75 -25.08 13.38
C ALA A 263 29.84 -24.16 13.95
N PHE A 264 30.10 -23.05 13.26
CA PHE A 264 31.09 -22.02 13.65
C PHE A 264 32.54 -22.54 13.72
N TRP A 265 32.96 -23.16 14.83
CA TRP A 265 34.30 -23.75 14.98
C TRP A 265 34.47 -25.08 14.25
N ALA A 266 33.37 -25.79 14.00
CA ALA A 266 33.37 -27.07 13.31
C ALA A 266 32.75 -26.92 11.92
N ARG A 267 33.38 -27.58 10.93
CA ARG A 267 32.92 -27.58 9.53
C ARG A 267 31.59 -28.31 9.32
N THR A 268 31.24 -29.22 10.23
CA THR A 268 30.02 -30.05 10.17
C THR A 268 29.22 -29.87 11.45
N SER A 269 27.90 -29.72 11.32
CA SER A 269 26.98 -29.64 12.47
C SER A 269 26.16 -30.91 12.68
N GLY A 270 26.15 -31.82 11.69
CA GLY A 270 25.18 -32.91 11.60
C GLY A 270 23.81 -32.46 11.07
N THR A 271 23.67 -31.18 10.67
CA THR A 271 22.44 -30.62 10.10
C THR A 271 22.69 -30.21 8.64
N PRO A 272 22.00 -30.83 7.66
CA PRO A 272 22.12 -30.46 6.25
C PRO A 272 21.76 -28.98 6.02
N SER A 273 22.53 -28.31 5.16
CA SER A 273 22.19 -26.96 4.70
C SER A 273 20.95 -27.01 3.79
N PRO A 274 20.01 -26.04 3.88
CA PRO A 274 18.83 -26.00 3.01
C PRO A 274 19.20 -25.92 1.51
N LEU A 275 20.22 -25.13 1.19
CA LEU A 275 20.79 -25.01 -0.15
C LEU A 275 22.32 -25.07 -0.09
N VAL A 276 22.92 -25.35 -1.23
CA VAL A 276 24.38 -25.32 -1.44
C VAL A 276 24.68 -24.35 -2.57
N VAL A 277 25.71 -23.52 -2.41
CA VAL A 277 26.20 -22.60 -3.44
C VAL A 277 27.63 -22.95 -3.80
N GLU A 278 27.94 -22.99 -5.09
CA GLU A 278 29.23 -23.49 -5.57
C GLU A 278 30.35 -22.46 -5.39
N ASN A 279 30.09 -21.21 -5.74
CA ASN A 279 31.10 -20.15 -5.79
C ASN A 279 30.49 -18.75 -5.59
N GLU A 280 31.34 -17.75 -5.45
CA GLU A 280 30.97 -16.37 -5.12
C GLU A 280 30.23 -15.66 -6.26
N LYS A 281 30.47 -16.07 -7.50
CA LYS A 281 29.75 -15.53 -8.67
C LYS A 281 28.28 -15.95 -8.65
N ASP A 282 28.00 -17.21 -8.30
CA ASP A 282 26.63 -17.69 -8.13
C ASP A 282 25.94 -16.99 -6.95
N ALA A 283 26.65 -16.82 -5.83
CA ALA A 283 26.14 -16.04 -4.70
C ALA A 283 25.82 -14.59 -5.10
N ALA A 284 26.70 -13.93 -5.86
CA ALA A 284 26.46 -12.59 -6.38
C ALA A 284 25.24 -12.53 -7.33
N ALA A 285 25.06 -13.54 -8.20
CA ALA A 285 23.90 -13.64 -9.08
C ALA A 285 22.60 -13.81 -8.29
N MET A 286 22.61 -14.58 -7.20
CA MET A 286 21.47 -14.73 -6.29
C MET A 286 21.11 -13.40 -5.61
N ILE A 287 22.11 -12.64 -5.15
CA ILE A 287 21.88 -11.30 -4.57
C ILE A 287 21.25 -10.36 -5.60
N LEU A 288 21.76 -10.36 -6.84
CA LEU A 288 21.23 -9.53 -7.92
C LEU A 288 19.80 -9.94 -8.29
N ALA A 289 19.50 -11.24 -8.33
CA ALA A 289 18.16 -11.74 -8.59
C ALA A 289 17.19 -11.37 -7.47
N GLN A 290 17.61 -11.47 -6.21
CA GLN A 290 16.82 -11.05 -5.06
C GLN A 290 16.46 -9.56 -5.14
N GLU A 291 17.44 -8.72 -5.48
CA GLU A 291 17.24 -7.30 -5.68
C GLU A 291 16.28 -7.02 -6.85
N ALA A 292 16.45 -7.69 -7.99
CA ALA A 292 15.60 -7.53 -9.18
C ALA A 292 14.14 -7.95 -8.94
N MET A 293 13.91 -8.94 -8.07
CA MET A 293 12.56 -9.40 -7.69
C MET A 293 11.93 -8.59 -6.55
N GLY A 294 12.65 -7.60 -5.98
CA GLY A 294 12.13 -6.80 -4.87
C GLY A 294 11.96 -7.57 -3.56
N ILE A 295 12.64 -8.71 -3.38
CA ILE A 295 12.58 -9.49 -2.15
C ILE A 295 13.39 -8.74 -1.08
N GLU A 296 12.78 -8.39 0.05
CA GLU A 296 13.45 -7.58 1.11
C GLU A 296 14.02 -8.40 2.27
N SER A 297 13.86 -9.73 2.29
CA SER A 297 14.55 -10.58 3.27
C SER A 297 16.07 -10.62 3.01
N GLY A 298 16.84 -10.98 4.02
CA GLY A 298 18.29 -11.18 3.93
C GLY A 298 18.65 -12.55 3.35
N MET A 299 19.93 -12.71 3.03
CA MET A 299 20.51 -13.97 2.59
C MET A 299 21.63 -14.37 3.55
N VAL A 300 21.65 -15.62 4.00
CA VAL A 300 22.76 -16.21 4.73
C VAL A 300 23.56 -17.09 3.77
N PHE A 301 24.79 -16.67 3.52
CA PHE A 301 25.78 -17.50 2.84
C PHE A 301 26.76 -18.06 3.88
N ALA A 302 26.51 -19.29 4.31
CA ALA A 302 27.32 -19.95 5.29
C ALA A 302 28.65 -20.41 4.67
N ASN A 303 29.77 -19.93 5.21
CA ASN A 303 31.13 -20.26 4.79
C ASN A 303 31.80 -21.10 5.90
N PRO A 304 31.98 -22.41 5.70
CA PRO A 304 32.70 -23.26 6.63
C PRO A 304 34.09 -22.70 6.97
N ILE A 305 34.50 -22.82 8.24
CA ILE A 305 35.85 -22.46 8.68
C ILE A 305 36.92 -23.21 7.87
N PRO A 306 38.09 -22.60 7.55
CA PRO A 306 39.19 -23.30 6.90
C PRO A 306 39.59 -24.58 7.64
N GLU A 307 39.98 -25.62 6.90
CA GLU A 307 40.24 -26.96 7.44
C GLU A 307 41.34 -26.96 8.50
N GLU A 308 42.41 -26.22 8.25
CA GLU A 308 43.56 -26.06 9.13
C GLU A 308 43.23 -25.36 10.45
N ALA A 309 42.14 -24.58 10.48
CA ALA A 309 41.70 -23.84 11.65
C ALA A 309 40.48 -24.47 12.36
N ALA A 310 39.91 -25.54 11.78
CA ALA A 310 38.73 -26.21 12.29
C ALA A 310 39.03 -26.96 13.60
N VAL A 311 38.07 -26.94 14.51
CA VAL A 311 38.05 -27.87 15.65
C VAL A 311 37.18 -29.07 15.29
N PRO A 312 37.63 -30.31 15.51
CA PRO A 312 36.83 -31.51 15.25
C PRO A 312 35.46 -31.43 15.93
N ALA A 313 34.40 -31.79 15.19
CA ALA A 313 33.02 -31.61 15.65
C ALA A 313 32.74 -32.33 16.98
N ALA A 314 33.24 -33.57 17.15
CA ALA A 314 33.07 -34.34 18.38
C ALA A 314 33.77 -33.69 19.59
N GLU A 315 34.97 -33.13 19.38
CA GLU A 315 35.72 -32.42 20.43
C GLU A 315 34.97 -31.15 20.87
N MET A 316 34.52 -30.35 19.89
CA MET A 316 33.80 -29.11 20.17
C MET A 316 32.43 -29.37 20.81
N ALA A 317 31.74 -30.45 20.43
CA ALA A 317 30.47 -30.84 21.03
C ALA A 317 30.60 -31.09 22.55
N ALA A 318 31.65 -31.81 22.98
CA ALA A 318 31.89 -32.09 24.39
C ALA A 318 32.17 -30.83 25.22
N VAL A 319 32.94 -29.89 24.65
CA VAL A 319 33.21 -28.58 25.26
C VAL A 319 31.92 -27.76 25.38
N ILE A 320 31.12 -27.69 24.31
CA ILE A 320 29.86 -26.95 24.29
C ILE A 320 28.86 -27.53 25.30
N GLU A 321 28.72 -28.85 25.36
CA GLU A 321 27.82 -29.51 26.31
C GLU A 321 28.17 -29.14 27.75
N THR A 322 29.46 -29.19 28.10
CA THR A 322 29.95 -28.78 29.43
C THR A 322 29.67 -27.31 29.69
N ALA A 323 29.99 -26.42 28.76
CA ALA A 323 29.79 -24.98 28.91
C ALA A 323 28.31 -24.59 29.05
N VAL A 324 27.41 -25.21 28.28
CA VAL A 324 25.96 -24.97 28.35
C VAL A 324 25.37 -25.54 29.64
N ARG A 325 25.80 -26.73 30.08
CA ARG A 325 25.37 -27.30 31.37
C ARG A 325 25.76 -26.38 32.53
N GLU A 326 27.00 -25.93 32.59
CA GLU A 326 27.45 -25.00 33.62
C GLU A 326 26.71 -23.65 33.59
N ALA A 327 26.38 -23.15 32.41
CA ALA A 327 25.60 -21.92 32.26
C ALA A 327 24.22 -22.07 32.89
N ASN A 328 23.56 -23.20 32.63
CA ASN A 328 22.24 -23.54 33.18
C ASN A 328 22.30 -23.72 34.70
N GLU A 329 23.26 -24.50 35.23
CA GLU A 329 23.44 -24.73 36.67
C GLU A 329 23.67 -23.43 37.45
N LYS A 330 24.37 -22.46 36.85
CA LYS A 330 24.67 -21.15 37.46
C LYS A 330 23.62 -20.09 37.15
N GLY A 331 22.54 -20.43 36.43
CA GLY A 331 21.42 -19.53 36.15
C GLY A 331 21.72 -18.39 35.18
N PHE A 332 22.67 -18.57 34.26
CA PHE A 332 22.94 -17.59 33.20
C PHE A 332 21.89 -17.67 32.08
N THR A 333 20.99 -16.71 32.03
CA THR A 333 19.90 -16.63 31.04
C THR A 333 19.92 -15.33 30.23
N GLY A 334 19.23 -15.33 29.08
CA GLY A 334 19.08 -14.16 28.20
C GLY A 334 20.41 -13.57 27.74
N ALA A 335 20.52 -12.25 27.74
CA ALA A 335 21.73 -11.55 27.26
C ALA A 335 23.04 -11.90 28.00
N ARG A 336 22.94 -12.49 29.22
CA ARG A 336 24.10 -12.95 30.02
C ARG A 336 24.59 -14.35 29.65
N ASN A 337 23.77 -15.15 28.95
CA ASN A 337 24.09 -16.53 28.60
C ASN A 337 25.26 -16.61 27.59
N THR A 338 25.13 -15.92 26.45
CA THR A 338 26.15 -15.95 25.38
C THR A 338 27.57 -15.58 25.85
N PRO A 339 27.79 -14.46 26.59
CA PRO A 339 29.12 -14.13 27.10
C PRO A 339 29.70 -15.18 28.05
N TYR A 340 28.85 -15.79 28.90
CA TYR A 340 29.30 -16.84 29.81
C TYR A 340 29.73 -18.09 29.04
N VAL A 341 28.90 -18.58 28.13
CA VAL A 341 29.19 -19.79 27.34
C VAL A 341 30.48 -19.61 26.53
N LEU A 342 30.65 -18.46 25.87
CA LEU A 342 31.88 -18.16 25.13
C LEU A 342 33.13 -18.11 26.03
N SER A 343 33.00 -17.55 27.24
CA SER A 343 34.10 -17.53 28.23
C SER A 343 34.46 -18.92 28.72
N ALA A 344 33.46 -19.77 29.01
CA ALA A 344 33.66 -21.16 29.42
C ALA A 344 34.32 -21.99 28.31
N ILE A 345 33.87 -21.85 27.06
CA ILE A 345 34.50 -22.50 25.90
C ILE A 345 35.95 -22.05 25.75
N ARG A 346 36.25 -20.75 25.88
CA ARG A 346 37.62 -20.23 25.82
C ARG A 346 38.50 -20.82 26.93
N LYS A 347 37.98 -20.93 28.16
CA LYS A 347 38.72 -21.53 29.28
C LYS A 347 39.05 -23.01 29.02
N GLN A 348 38.15 -23.75 28.40
CA GLN A 348 38.31 -25.19 28.13
C GLN A 348 39.18 -25.47 26.90
N THR A 349 39.16 -24.60 25.89
CA THR A 349 39.88 -24.79 24.61
C THR A 349 41.20 -24.01 24.53
N GLY A 350 41.51 -23.21 25.54
CA GLY A 350 42.67 -22.32 25.52
C GLY A 350 42.60 -21.32 24.36
N GLU A 351 43.74 -21.11 23.69
CA GLU A 351 43.81 -20.19 22.54
C GLU A 351 43.12 -20.74 21.28
N ARG A 352 42.84 -22.05 21.21
CA ARG A 352 42.38 -22.72 19.98
C ARG A 352 41.06 -22.15 19.46
N SER A 353 40.06 -21.92 20.33
CA SER A 353 38.79 -21.29 19.92
C SER A 353 38.95 -19.83 19.49
N THR A 354 39.94 -19.12 20.06
CA THR A 354 40.24 -17.72 19.72
C THR A 354 40.93 -17.65 18.36
N LEU A 355 41.89 -18.53 18.09
CA LEU A 355 42.57 -18.66 16.80
C LEU A 355 41.59 -19.07 15.69
N ALA A 356 40.74 -20.07 15.96
CA ALA A 356 39.68 -20.50 15.04
C ALA A 356 38.71 -19.35 14.72
N ASN A 357 38.29 -18.57 15.72
CA ASN A 357 37.44 -17.39 15.51
C ASN A 357 38.11 -16.32 14.64
N LYS A 358 39.42 -16.08 14.81
CA LYS A 358 40.18 -15.16 13.95
C LYS A 358 40.26 -15.68 12.52
N ALA A 359 40.52 -16.98 12.34
CA ALA A 359 40.61 -17.59 11.02
C ALA A 359 39.28 -17.56 10.27
N LEU A 360 38.18 -17.94 10.94
CA LEU A 360 36.85 -17.96 10.31
C LEU A 360 36.38 -16.55 9.93
N VAL A 361 36.57 -15.53 10.78
CA VAL A 361 36.10 -14.17 10.43
C VAL A 361 36.89 -13.60 9.27
N ARG A 362 38.21 -13.83 9.23
CA ARG A 362 39.05 -13.41 8.10
C ARG A 362 38.62 -14.11 6.81
N SER A 363 38.34 -15.42 6.86
CA SER A 363 37.82 -16.19 5.71
C SER A 363 36.46 -15.67 5.23
N ASN A 364 35.54 -15.37 6.15
CA ASN A 364 34.21 -14.84 5.81
C ASN A 364 34.29 -13.45 5.19
N VAL A 365 35.14 -12.56 5.71
CA VAL A 365 35.33 -11.21 5.16
C VAL A 365 36.00 -11.26 3.79
N ALA A 366 36.98 -12.15 3.59
CA ALA A 366 37.58 -12.37 2.28
C ALA A 366 36.53 -12.83 1.26
N ARG A 367 35.69 -13.82 1.63
CA ARG A 367 34.63 -14.32 0.75
C ARG A 367 33.54 -13.27 0.48
N ALA A 368 33.11 -12.53 1.50
CA ALA A 368 32.19 -11.40 1.35
C ALA A 368 32.72 -10.36 0.36
N THR A 369 34.03 -10.10 0.40
CA THR A 369 34.70 -9.18 -0.53
C THR A 369 34.63 -9.69 -1.96
N THR A 370 34.95 -10.97 -2.19
CA THR A 370 34.84 -11.57 -3.53
C THR A 370 33.40 -11.53 -4.05
N ILE A 371 32.40 -11.83 -3.22
CA ILE A 371 30.98 -11.72 -3.60
C ILE A 371 30.62 -10.27 -3.99
N ALA A 372 31.04 -9.28 -3.21
CA ALA A 372 30.78 -7.87 -3.52
C ALA A 372 31.43 -7.44 -4.84
N VAL A 373 32.65 -7.92 -5.12
CA VAL A 373 33.36 -7.69 -6.38
C VAL A 373 32.63 -8.34 -7.56
N GLU A 374 32.22 -9.61 -7.45
CA GLU A 374 31.45 -10.28 -8.50
C GLU A 374 30.09 -9.62 -8.74
N LEU A 375 29.42 -9.15 -7.67
CA LEU A 375 28.17 -8.41 -7.78
C LEU A 375 28.34 -7.08 -8.53
N SER A 376 29.42 -6.34 -8.23
CA SER A 376 29.78 -5.11 -8.97
C SER A 376 30.03 -5.41 -10.45
N LYS A 377 30.77 -6.49 -10.78
CA LYS A 377 31.02 -6.93 -12.16
C LYS A 377 29.74 -7.29 -12.91
N LEU A 378 28.82 -8.02 -12.30
CA LEU A 378 27.55 -8.41 -12.95
C LEU A 378 26.72 -7.18 -13.35
N GLN A 379 26.71 -6.14 -12.52
CA GLN A 379 26.00 -4.90 -12.81
C GLN A 379 26.70 -4.04 -13.89
N SER A 380 28.03 -4.06 -13.95
CA SER A 380 28.80 -3.36 -14.99
C SER A 380 28.85 -4.12 -16.33
N GLY A 381 28.67 -5.45 -16.31
CA GLY A 381 28.81 -6.34 -17.46
C GLY A 381 27.53 -6.73 -18.18
N THR A 382 26.37 -6.13 -17.84
CA THR A 382 25.09 -6.38 -18.53
C THR A 382 24.95 -5.37 -19.69
N PRO A 383 25.09 -5.77 -20.97
CA PRO A 383 24.73 -4.91 -22.09
C PRO A 383 23.21 -4.76 -22.10
N SER A 384 22.72 -3.55 -22.41
CA SER A 384 21.32 -3.29 -22.73
C SER A 384 20.81 -4.34 -23.72
N LEU A 385 19.84 -5.16 -23.31
CA LEU A 385 19.16 -6.11 -24.20
C LEU A 385 18.16 -5.36 -25.08
N THR A 386 18.71 -4.69 -26.08
CA THR A 386 18.03 -4.33 -27.34
C THR A 386 17.89 -5.55 -28.23
N ALA A 387 16.79 -5.60 -29.00
CA ALA A 387 16.29 -6.73 -29.77
C ALA A 387 17.13 -7.20 -30.99
N ALA A 388 16.90 -8.49 -31.33
CA ALA A 388 16.63 -9.07 -32.67
C ALA A 388 17.55 -10.28 -33.10
N PRO A 389 17.24 -11.05 -34.17
CA PRO A 389 16.67 -12.41 -34.08
C PRO A 389 17.50 -13.51 -34.79
N THR A 390 17.32 -14.80 -34.45
CA THR A 390 17.28 -15.95 -35.41
C THR A 390 17.14 -17.31 -34.71
N SER A 391 16.59 -18.25 -35.45
CA SER A 391 15.95 -19.53 -35.10
C SER A 391 16.87 -20.75 -35.08
N SER A 392 16.61 -21.71 -34.18
CA SER A 392 16.58 -23.16 -34.52
C SER A 392 15.96 -24.00 -33.39
N LYS A 393 15.03 -24.89 -33.77
CA LYS A 393 14.18 -25.76 -32.94
C LYS A 393 14.89 -27.00 -32.41
N PHE A 394 14.48 -27.51 -31.23
CA PHE A 394 14.12 -28.92 -30.98
C PHE A 394 13.21 -29.04 -29.73
N VAL A 395 12.49 -30.18 -29.61
CA VAL A 395 11.07 -30.31 -29.19
C VAL A 395 10.84 -31.16 -27.93
N SER A 396 9.67 -30.93 -27.28
CA SER A 396 8.83 -31.78 -26.39
C SER A 396 8.90 -31.47 -24.87
N GLY A 397 7.80 -31.32 -24.12
CA GLY A 397 6.36 -31.41 -24.39
C GLY A 397 5.54 -31.08 -23.13
N ILE A 398 4.22 -30.91 -23.31
CA ILE A 398 3.14 -30.44 -22.39
C ILE A 398 2.82 -28.95 -22.56
N ASP A 399 1.90 -28.68 -23.49
CA ASP A 399 1.35 -27.37 -23.79
C ASP A 399 0.31 -26.92 -22.75
N LYS A 400 0.58 -25.76 -22.16
CA LYS A 400 -0.38 -24.92 -21.43
C LYS A 400 -1.23 -24.12 -22.43
N PRO A 401 -2.49 -23.77 -22.09
CA PRO A 401 -3.35 -22.98 -22.95
C PRO A 401 -2.77 -21.58 -23.20
N SER A 402 -2.84 -21.14 -24.46
CA SER A 402 -2.26 -19.91 -25.00
C SER A 402 -2.84 -18.64 -24.35
N PRO A 403 -2.02 -17.61 -24.07
CA PRO A 403 -2.51 -16.26 -23.81
C PRO A 403 -3.06 -15.62 -25.10
N PRO A 404 -4.12 -14.81 -25.03
CA PRO A 404 -4.63 -14.06 -26.19
C PRO A 404 -3.59 -13.04 -26.67
N LYS A 405 -3.52 -12.88 -28.00
CA LYS A 405 -2.71 -11.87 -28.69
C LYS A 405 -2.99 -10.47 -28.14
N GLN A 406 -1.99 -9.81 -27.57
CA GLN A 406 -1.93 -8.34 -27.54
C GLN A 406 -0.92 -7.87 -28.57
N THR A 407 -1.48 -7.29 -29.62
CA THR A 407 -0.88 -6.34 -30.54
C THR A 407 -0.13 -5.24 -29.79
N THR A 408 1.04 -4.89 -30.31
CA THR A 408 1.87 -3.73 -29.95
C THR A 408 1.06 -2.45 -29.64
N PRO A 409 1.33 -1.75 -28.53
CA PRO A 409 1.23 -0.30 -28.50
C PRO A 409 2.54 0.32 -29.00
N ALA A 410 2.37 1.23 -29.95
CA ALA A 410 3.40 2.13 -30.47
C ALA A 410 3.96 3.05 -29.37
N SER A 411 5.13 3.63 -29.66
CA SER A 411 5.70 4.89 -29.11
C SER A 411 5.61 5.18 -27.61
N VAL A 412 6.73 5.64 -27.05
CA VAL A 412 6.80 6.28 -25.72
C VAL A 412 5.90 7.53 -25.72
N ASP A 413 4.66 7.38 -25.29
CA ASP A 413 3.74 8.50 -25.12
C ASP A 413 3.99 9.12 -23.74
N THR A 414 4.25 10.42 -23.76
CA THR A 414 4.17 11.31 -22.59
C THR A 414 2.89 11.01 -21.81
N VAL A 415 2.99 10.71 -20.50
CA VAL A 415 1.79 10.55 -19.65
C VAL A 415 0.87 11.76 -19.90
N PRO A 416 -0.35 11.57 -20.41
CA PRO A 416 -1.22 12.67 -20.75
C PRO A 416 -1.48 13.54 -19.51
N THR A 417 -1.21 14.84 -19.60
CA THR A 417 -1.56 15.75 -18.51
C THR A 417 -3.07 15.80 -18.29
N LYS A 418 -3.84 15.67 -19.38
CA LYS A 418 -5.30 15.66 -19.41
C LYS A 418 -5.85 14.23 -19.51
N VAL A 419 -6.96 13.97 -18.82
CA VAL A 419 -7.70 12.69 -18.87
C VAL A 419 -9.17 12.95 -19.16
N ASP A 420 -9.91 11.96 -19.64
CA ASP A 420 -11.35 12.10 -19.91
C ASP A 420 -12.16 11.86 -18.63
N ILE A 421 -11.72 10.91 -17.81
CA ILE A 421 -12.38 10.50 -16.57
C ILE A 421 -11.35 10.54 -15.43
N LEU A 422 -11.69 11.31 -14.38
CA LEU A 422 -10.95 11.30 -13.12
C LEU A 422 -11.84 10.65 -12.06
N VAL A 423 -11.35 9.63 -11.39
CA VAL A 423 -12.07 8.98 -10.28
C VAL A 423 -11.41 9.37 -8.97
N ALA A 424 -12.10 10.15 -8.13
CA ALA A 424 -11.71 10.44 -6.76
C ALA A 424 -12.40 9.43 -5.83
N GLY A 425 -11.69 8.39 -5.40
CA GLY A 425 -12.30 7.35 -4.58
C GLY A 425 -11.33 6.37 -3.95
N SER A 426 -11.88 5.49 -3.13
CA SER A 426 -11.16 4.45 -2.39
C SER A 426 -10.46 3.44 -3.28
N VAL A 427 -9.29 3.01 -2.81
CA VAL A 427 -8.68 1.74 -3.15
C VAL A 427 -8.33 1.04 -1.85
N ALA A 428 -8.56 -0.26 -1.77
CA ALA A 428 -8.35 -1.04 -0.56
C ALA A 428 -7.71 -2.39 -0.89
N LEU A 429 -7.02 -2.94 0.11
CA LEU A 429 -6.60 -4.33 0.09
C LEU A 429 -7.71 -5.20 0.68
N ASP A 430 -8.29 -6.06 -0.15
CA ASP A 430 -9.37 -6.96 0.24
C ASP A 430 -8.79 -8.34 0.58
N LEU A 431 -9.09 -8.83 1.77
CA LEU A 431 -8.76 -10.15 2.27
C LEU A 431 -10.03 -10.98 2.41
N SER A 432 -10.13 -12.07 1.66
CA SER A 432 -11.23 -13.03 1.75
C SER A 432 -10.74 -14.29 2.46
N CYS A 433 -11.26 -14.52 3.67
CA CYS A 433 -10.96 -15.64 4.54
C CYS A 433 -12.07 -16.69 4.40
N ASP A 434 -11.86 -17.68 3.53
CA ASP A 434 -12.83 -18.75 3.29
C ASP A 434 -12.63 -19.88 4.32
N TYR A 435 -13.64 -20.14 5.16
CA TYR A 435 -13.57 -21.21 6.15
C TYR A 435 -13.40 -22.58 5.49
N ALA A 436 -12.36 -23.31 5.91
CA ALA A 436 -11.95 -24.57 5.32
C ALA A 436 -11.89 -25.68 6.39
N PRO A 437 -13.04 -26.19 6.85
CA PRO A 437 -13.07 -27.20 7.91
C PRO A 437 -12.34 -28.48 7.49
N THR A 438 -11.50 -29.03 8.38
CA THR A 438 -10.96 -30.39 8.21
C THR A 438 -12.11 -31.40 8.21
N THR A 439 -11.95 -32.53 7.51
CA THR A 439 -12.96 -33.53 7.06
C THR A 439 -13.86 -34.20 8.12
N LYS A 440 -14.08 -33.60 9.29
CA LYS A 440 -14.94 -34.08 10.38
C LYS A 440 -15.88 -33.04 11.00
N SER A 441 -15.92 -31.78 10.52
CA SER A 441 -16.88 -30.78 11.01
C SER A 441 -18.20 -30.83 10.25
N THR A 442 -19.32 -30.97 10.96
CA THR A 442 -20.68 -30.86 10.40
C THR A 442 -21.19 -29.42 10.34
N ASN A 443 -20.47 -28.45 10.91
CA ASN A 443 -20.88 -27.05 10.92
C ASN A 443 -20.21 -26.30 9.74
N PRO A 444 -21.00 -25.72 8.80
CA PRO A 444 -20.47 -24.96 7.68
C PRO A 444 -19.95 -23.57 8.08
N SER A 445 -20.27 -23.07 9.27
CA SER A 445 -19.84 -21.73 9.72
C SER A 445 -18.60 -21.78 10.62
N PRO A 446 -17.73 -20.75 10.59
CA PRO A 446 -16.63 -20.60 11.54
C PRO A 446 -17.14 -20.58 12.98
N LYS A 447 -16.38 -21.18 13.90
CA LYS A 447 -16.66 -21.13 15.34
C LYS A 447 -16.14 -19.82 15.94
N LEU A 448 -17.01 -19.07 16.60
CA LEU A 448 -16.63 -17.84 17.29
C LEU A 448 -15.66 -18.12 18.46
N GLU A 449 -14.92 -17.09 18.86
CA GLU A 449 -14.01 -17.09 20.02
C GLU A 449 -12.87 -18.14 19.95
N THR A 450 -12.57 -18.65 18.76
CA THR A 450 -11.45 -19.56 18.51
C THR A 450 -10.86 -19.33 17.11
N SER A 451 -9.68 -19.92 16.86
CA SER A 451 -9.07 -19.92 15.53
C SER A 451 -9.74 -20.95 14.63
N ASN A 452 -9.98 -20.57 13.37
CA ASN A 452 -10.64 -21.41 12.37
C ASN A 452 -9.69 -21.68 11.20
N PRO A 453 -9.51 -22.94 10.77
CA PRO A 453 -8.81 -23.23 9.53
C PRO A 453 -9.50 -22.53 8.35
N ALA A 454 -8.74 -21.79 7.55
CA ALA A 454 -9.26 -21.01 6.43
C ALA A 454 -8.26 -20.96 5.27
N ALA A 455 -8.78 -20.80 4.05
CA ALA A 455 -8.01 -20.37 2.90
C ALA A 455 -8.16 -18.85 2.74
N ILE A 456 -7.07 -18.11 2.88
CA ILE A 456 -7.07 -16.65 2.77
C ILE A 456 -6.57 -16.26 1.38
N SER A 457 -7.36 -15.46 0.68
CA SER A 457 -7.01 -14.87 -0.61
C SER A 457 -7.01 -13.36 -0.52
N GLN A 458 -6.19 -12.72 -1.37
CA GLN A 458 -6.01 -11.28 -1.39
C GLN A 458 -6.33 -10.74 -2.78
N SER A 459 -7.01 -9.59 -2.82
CA SER A 459 -7.32 -8.85 -4.04
C SER A 459 -7.31 -7.35 -3.79
N ILE A 460 -7.29 -6.55 -4.86
CA ILE A 460 -7.49 -5.10 -4.76
C ILE A 460 -8.97 -4.81 -4.95
N GLY A 461 -9.54 -4.08 -4.00
CA GLY A 461 -10.91 -3.59 -4.02
C GLY A 461 -10.97 -2.08 -3.81
N GLY A 462 -12.12 -1.62 -3.32
CA GLY A 462 -12.46 -0.21 -3.21
C GLY A 462 -13.32 0.27 -4.38
N VAL A 463 -14.34 1.06 -4.06
CA VAL A 463 -15.34 1.53 -5.04
C VAL A 463 -14.68 2.42 -6.09
N GLY A 464 -13.82 3.34 -5.68
CA GLY A 464 -13.07 4.20 -6.61
C GLY A 464 -12.22 3.39 -7.58
N HIS A 465 -11.49 2.40 -7.07
CA HIS A 465 -10.71 1.47 -7.87
C HIS A 465 -11.59 0.70 -8.88
N ASN A 466 -12.67 0.07 -8.43
CA ASN A 466 -13.52 -0.74 -9.28
C ASN A 466 -14.17 0.08 -10.40
N VAL A 467 -14.68 1.28 -10.09
CA VAL A 467 -15.24 2.19 -11.10
C VAL A 467 -14.19 2.62 -12.11
N ALA A 468 -12.99 3.01 -11.65
CA ALA A 468 -11.90 3.45 -12.52
C ALA A 468 -11.43 2.32 -13.44
N LEU A 469 -11.26 1.11 -12.90
CA LEU A 469 -10.83 -0.07 -13.64
C LEU A 469 -11.90 -0.52 -14.64
N ALA A 470 -13.18 -0.48 -14.27
CA ALA A 470 -14.28 -0.80 -15.18
C ALA A 470 -14.35 0.19 -16.35
N ALA A 471 -14.25 1.49 -16.07
CA ALA A 471 -14.21 2.52 -17.11
C ALA A 471 -12.99 2.34 -18.04
N HIS A 472 -11.81 2.06 -17.47
CA HIS A 472 -10.58 1.82 -18.21
C HIS A 472 -10.65 0.58 -19.12
N ARG A 473 -11.29 -0.50 -18.64
CA ARG A 473 -11.42 -1.75 -19.41
C ARG A 473 -12.54 -1.70 -20.45
N ALA A 474 -13.60 -0.93 -20.22
CA ALA A 474 -14.75 -0.86 -21.12
C ALA A 474 -14.42 -0.22 -22.48
N THR A 475 -13.43 0.67 -22.53
CA THR A 475 -13.03 1.34 -23.78
C THR A 475 -11.59 1.81 -23.73
N LYS A 476 -10.87 1.65 -24.84
CA LYS A 476 -9.53 2.22 -25.02
C LYS A 476 -9.56 3.69 -25.44
N SER A 477 -10.75 4.23 -25.75
CA SER A 477 -10.91 5.59 -26.28
C SER A 477 -10.92 6.67 -25.20
N SER A 478 -11.05 6.28 -23.93
CA SER A 478 -11.12 7.20 -22.79
C SER A 478 -9.91 7.02 -21.88
N LEU A 479 -9.25 8.12 -21.56
CA LEU A 479 -8.17 8.13 -20.57
C LEU A 479 -8.77 8.22 -19.16
N VAL A 480 -8.42 7.26 -18.31
CA VAL A 480 -8.93 7.15 -16.93
C VAL A 480 -7.79 7.25 -15.94
N ARG A 481 -7.96 8.07 -14.91
CA ARG A 481 -7.02 8.20 -13.79
C ARG A 481 -7.71 8.04 -12.46
N LEU A 482 -7.10 7.27 -11.56
CA LEU A 482 -7.55 7.11 -10.18
C LEU A 482 -6.78 8.08 -9.27
N CYS A 483 -7.52 8.89 -8.51
CA CYS A 483 -7.03 9.72 -7.44
C CYS A 483 -7.50 9.16 -6.10
N SER A 484 -6.55 8.73 -5.27
CA SER A 484 -6.83 8.08 -3.99
C SER A 484 -5.72 8.32 -2.97
N LEU A 485 -5.87 7.75 -1.77
CA LEU A 485 -4.87 7.75 -0.71
C LEU A 485 -4.53 6.31 -0.33
N VAL A 486 -3.24 6.05 -0.13
CA VAL A 486 -2.72 4.82 0.48
C VAL A 486 -1.73 5.20 1.59
N GLY A 487 -1.54 4.33 2.57
CA GLY A 487 -0.51 4.49 3.59
C GLY A 487 0.87 4.13 3.02
N ALA A 488 1.92 4.70 3.62
CA ALA A 488 3.29 4.24 3.45
C ALA A 488 3.52 2.96 4.26
N ASP A 489 2.74 1.92 3.93
CA ASP A 489 2.74 0.60 4.54
C ASP A 489 2.69 -0.49 3.47
N ALA A 490 2.90 -1.75 3.90
CA ALA A 490 2.96 -2.89 2.98
C ALA A 490 1.66 -3.09 2.18
N ALA A 491 0.50 -2.77 2.76
CA ALA A 491 -0.77 -2.83 2.06
C ALA A 491 -0.83 -1.77 0.93
N GLY A 492 -0.31 -0.57 1.18
CA GLY A 492 -0.22 0.50 0.20
C GLY A 492 0.72 0.15 -0.96
N ASP A 493 1.88 -0.41 -0.66
CA ASP A 493 2.82 -0.87 -1.70
C ASP A 493 2.21 -2.00 -2.54
N THR A 494 1.45 -2.90 -1.91
CA THR A 494 0.73 -3.98 -2.60
C THR A 494 -0.34 -3.44 -3.52
N VAL A 495 -1.14 -2.47 -3.05
CA VAL A 495 -2.14 -1.76 -3.85
C VAL A 495 -1.47 -1.11 -5.06
N LEU A 496 -0.42 -0.32 -4.87
CA LEU A 496 0.25 0.40 -5.96
C LEU A 496 0.84 -0.56 -7.01
N THR A 497 1.44 -1.66 -6.57
CA THR A 497 2.00 -2.68 -7.46
C THR A 497 0.92 -3.37 -8.29
N ALA A 498 -0.18 -3.77 -7.66
CA ALA A 498 -1.28 -4.44 -8.34
C ALA A 498 -1.98 -3.51 -9.36
N LEU A 499 -2.21 -2.24 -9.00
CA LEU A 499 -2.80 -1.27 -9.93
C LEU A 499 -1.92 -1.01 -11.15
N ALA A 500 -0.60 -0.98 -10.97
CA ALA A 500 0.34 -0.83 -12.08
C ALA A 500 0.26 -2.02 -13.06
N ALA A 501 0.06 -3.24 -12.54
CA ALA A 501 -0.14 -4.43 -13.37
C ALA A 501 -1.48 -4.43 -14.13
N GLU A 502 -2.46 -3.64 -13.69
CA GLU A 502 -3.77 -3.51 -14.35
C GLU A 502 -3.81 -2.44 -15.45
N GLY A 503 -2.74 -1.65 -15.61
CA GLY A 503 -2.63 -0.62 -16.63
C GLY A 503 -3.39 0.69 -16.31
N LEU A 504 -3.92 0.82 -15.10
CA LEU A 504 -4.62 2.02 -14.66
C LEU A 504 -3.63 3.14 -14.32
N ASP A 505 -3.92 4.38 -14.72
CA ASP A 505 -3.10 5.53 -14.34
C ASP A 505 -3.29 5.85 -12.85
N THR A 506 -2.26 5.56 -12.07
CA THR A 506 -2.20 5.76 -10.61
C THR A 506 -1.35 6.95 -10.19
N SER A 507 -0.94 7.81 -11.13
CA SER A 507 -0.09 8.98 -10.84
C SER A 507 -0.70 9.99 -9.85
N ALA A 508 -2.02 9.93 -9.64
CA ALA A 508 -2.75 10.74 -8.67
C ALA A 508 -3.07 10.02 -7.35
N ILE A 509 -2.54 8.82 -7.12
CA ILE A 509 -2.61 8.15 -5.82
C ILE A 509 -1.49 8.67 -4.93
N ARG A 510 -1.85 9.19 -3.77
CA ARG A 510 -0.87 9.70 -2.82
C ARG A 510 -0.62 8.71 -1.70
N GLN A 511 0.65 8.42 -1.48
CA GLN A 511 1.12 7.68 -0.32
C GLN A 511 1.30 8.65 0.86
N LEU A 512 0.60 8.40 1.98
CA LEU A 512 0.68 9.18 3.21
C LEU A 512 1.65 8.51 4.20
N PRO A 513 2.56 9.25 4.86
CA PRO A 513 3.49 8.67 5.81
C PRO A 513 2.76 8.14 7.06
N ALA A 514 3.46 7.35 7.88
CA ALA A 514 2.94 6.89 9.18
C ALA A 514 2.41 8.07 10.03
N PRO A 515 1.32 7.88 10.80
CA PRO A 515 0.68 6.62 11.17
C PRO A 515 -0.50 6.19 10.26
N HIS A 516 -0.69 6.81 9.09
CA HIS A 516 -1.81 6.49 8.20
C HIS A 516 -1.69 5.05 7.67
N ARG A 517 -2.79 4.30 7.74
CA ARG A 517 -2.87 2.91 7.26
C ARG A 517 -3.64 2.84 5.95
N THR A 518 -3.14 2.07 4.99
CA THR A 518 -3.90 1.80 3.75
C THR A 518 -5.23 1.14 4.09
N ALA A 519 -6.27 1.50 3.34
CA ALA A 519 -7.58 0.93 3.53
C ALA A 519 -7.54 -0.60 3.33
N GLN A 520 -8.22 -1.32 4.21
CA GLN A 520 -8.28 -2.77 4.20
C GLN A 520 -9.70 -3.24 4.45
N TYR A 521 -10.10 -4.28 3.73
CA TYR A 521 -11.38 -4.95 3.89
C TYR A 521 -11.10 -6.43 4.19
N VAL A 522 -11.69 -6.96 5.25
CA VAL A 522 -11.56 -8.37 5.63
C VAL A 522 -12.94 -8.99 5.64
N ALA A 523 -13.16 -9.98 4.78
CA ALA A 523 -14.36 -10.80 4.74
C ALA A 523 -14.05 -12.19 5.29
N VAL A 524 -14.89 -12.68 6.19
CA VAL A 524 -14.88 -14.06 6.69
C VAL A 524 -16.10 -14.76 6.12
N ASN A 525 -15.87 -15.85 5.38
CA ASN A 525 -16.92 -16.60 4.72
C ASN A 525 -17.09 -18.00 5.33
N ASP A 526 -18.29 -18.55 5.22
CA ASP A 526 -18.59 -19.93 5.59
C ASP A 526 -18.01 -20.92 4.55
N ALA A 527 -18.13 -22.23 4.80
CA ALA A 527 -17.64 -23.29 3.91
C ALA A 527 -18.32 -23.30 2.53
N SER A 528 -19.47 -22.62 2.40
CA SER A 528 -20.22 -22.41 1.15
C SER A 528 -19.91 -21.06 0.50
N LYS A 529 -18.93 -20.31 1.04
CA LYS A 529 -18.52 -18.96 0.61
C LYS A 529 -19.55 -17.85 0.83
N ASN A 530 -20.54 -18.07 1.70
CA ASN A 530 -21.43 -16.98 2.11
C ASN A 530 -20.71 -16.10 3.13
N LEU A 531 -20.90 -14.79 3.03
CA LEU A 531 -20.33 -13.83 3.99
C LEU A 531 -20.92 -14.04 5.38
N VAL A 532 -20.05 -14.27 6.37
CA VAL A 532 -20.41 -14.38 7.80
C VAL A 532 -20.17 -13.06 8.51
N LEU A 533 -19.00 -12.46 8.30
CA LEU A 533 -18.60 -11.20 8.91
C LEU A 533 -17.67 -10.45 7.98
N ALA A 534 -17.82 -9.13 7.89
CA ALA A 534 -16.85 -8.26 7.25
C ALA A 534 -16.43 -7.10 8.15
N MET A 535 -15.16 -6.73 8.09
CA MET A 535 -14.59 -5.57 8.76
C MET A 535 -13.91 -4.69 7.71
N ALA A 536 -14.15 -3.38 7.76
CA ALA A 536 -13.56 -2.42 6.82
C ALA A 536 -12.83 -1.32 7.59
N ASP A 537 -11.50 -1.24 7.45
CA ASP A 537 -10.70 -0.08 7.84
C ASP A 537 -10.57 0.82 6.61
N MET A 538 -11.29 1.94 6.61
CA MET A 538 -11.33 2.89 5.49
C MET A 538 -10.95 4.30 5.96
N ASP A 539 -10.35 4.42 7.15
CA ASP A 539 -10.14 5.69 7.84
C ASP A 539 -9.23 6.65 7.08
N ILE A 540 -8.37 6.11 6.19
CA ILE A 540 -7.48 6.92 5.36
C ILE A 540 -8.23 7.86 4.40
N LEU A 541 -9.51 7.62 4.10
CA LEU A 541 -10.30 8.57 3.29
C LEU A 541 -11.14 9.54 4.12
N SER A 542 -11.37 9.24 5.40
CA SER A 542 -12.29 9.99 6.26
C SER A 542 -11.61 10.83 7.34
N ALA A 543 -10.47 10.38 7.88
CA ALA A 543 -9.84 10.97 9.07
C ALA A 543 -8.69 11.94 8.75
N ASN A 544 -8.39 12.18 7.47
CA ASN A 544 -7.16 12.83 7.06
C ASN A 544 -7.26 14.34 6.83
N ALA A 545 -6.20 15.05 7.21
CA ALA A 545 -6.09 16.50 7.04
C ALA A 545 -5.49 16.88 5.67
N VAL A 546 -5.92 16.24 4.58
CA VAL A 546 -5.48 16.66 3.25
C VAL A 546 -6.17 18.00 2.90
N PRO A 547 -5.43 19.06 2.57
CA PRO A 547 -6.04 20.34 2.27
C PRO A 547 -6.91 20.27 1.00
N PRO A 548 -8.15 20.82 1.01
CA PRO A 548 -9.02 20.87 -0.17
C PRO A 548 -8.40 21.52 -1.43
N SER A 549 -7.40 22.38 -1.25
CA SER A 549 -6.64 22.99 -2.36
C SER A 549 -5.91 21.96 -3.23
N GLN A 550 -5.53 20.82 -2.66
CA GLN A 550 -4.82 19.77 -3.40
C GLN A 550 -5.77 19.01 -4.33
N TRP A 551 -7.01 18.76 -3.90
CA TRP A 551 -8.05 18.18 -4.75
C TRP A 551 -8.36 19.08 -5.94
N ARG A 552 -8.49 20.39 -5.69
CA ARG A 552 -8.64 21.39 -6.77
C ARG A 552 -7.49 21.37 -7.77
N ALA A 553 -6.26 21.23 -7.29
CA ALA A 553 -5.09 21.14 -8.17
C ALA A 553 -5.11 19.87 -9.02
N ALA A 554 -5.49 18.72 -8.43
CA ALA A 554 -5.61 17.45 -9.14
C ALA A 554 -6.67 17.50 -10.25
N VAL A 555 -7.89 17.99 -9.95
CA VAL A 555 -8.94 18.15 -10.97
C VAL A 555 -8.52 19.14 -12.05
N LYS A 556 -7.93 20.28 -11.67
CA LYS A 556 -7.48 21.30 -12.63
C LYS A 556 -6.40 20.77 -13.58
N ALA A 557 -5.44 20.00 -13.06
CA ALA A 557 -4.38 19.40 -13.87
C ALA A 557 -4.95 18.36 -14.84
N ALA A 558 -5.84 17.49 -14.35
CA ALA A 558 -6.49 16.44 -15.12
C ALA A 558 -7.49 16.99 -16.16
N SER A 559 -8.13 18.12 -15.88
CA SER A 559 -9.19 18.74 -16.70
C SER A 559 -10.22 17.74 -17.27
N PRO A 560 -10.82 16.88 -16.43
CA PRO A 560 -11.66 15.78 -16.90
C PRO A 560 -12.99 16.25 -17.47
N SER A 561 -13.54 15.46 -18.40
CA SER A 561 -14.94 15.62 -18.84
C SER A 561 -15.90 15.13 -17.76
N TRP A 562 -15.53 14.05 -17.06
CA TRP A 562 -16.26 13.45 -15.95
C TRP A 562 -15.37 13.26 -14.73
N LEU A 563 -15.84 13.76 -13.58
CA LEU A 563 -15.30 13.48 -12.26
C LEU A 563 -16.23 12.50 -11.56
N VAL A 564 -15.72 11.34 -11.18
CA VAL A 564 -16.43 10.42 -10.28
C VAL A 564 -15.96 10.69 -8.86
N VAL A 565 -16.90 10.81 -7.92
CA VAL A 565 -16.62 10.99 -6.49
C VAL A 565 -17.29 9.85 -5.72
N ASP A 566 -16.49 8.99 -5.08
CA ASP A 566 -17.04 7.94 -4.23
C ASP A 566 -17.46 8.47 -2.85
N ALA A 567 -18.37 7.77 -2.18
CA ALA A 567 -18.86 8.14 -0.85
C ALA A 567 -17.90 7.75 0.29
N ASN A 568 -16.72 7.18 0.03
CA ASN A 568 -15.77 6.83 1.10
C ASN A 568 -15.05 8.04 1.69
N TRP A 569 -14.98 9.14 0.93
CA TRP A 569 -14.45 10.40 1.43
C TRP A 569 -15.30 10.98 2.57
N ALA A 570 -14.65 11.70 3.48
CA ALA A 570 -15.38 12.50 4.46
C ALA A 570 -16.30 13.53 3.77
N PRO A 571 -17.44 13.93 4.37
CA PRO A 571 -18.35 14.93 3.80
C PRO A 571 -17.64 16.21 3.33
N ARG A 572 -16.70 16.72 4.14
CA ARG A 572 -15.85 17.87 3.80
C ARG A 572 -15.13 17.68 2.47
N ASP A 573 -14.54 16.51 2.26
CA ASP A 573 -13.76 16.18 1.07
C ASP A 573 -14.65 15.88 -0.14
N ILE A 574 -15.81 15.24 0.05
CA ILE A 574 -16.85 15.12 -0.99
C ILE A 574 -17.16 16.52 -1.54
N HIS A 575 -17.56 17.47 -0.69
CA HIS A 575 -17.89 18.83 -1.15
C HIS A 575 -16.68 19.57 -1.76
N ALA A 576 -15.45 19.29 -1.31
CA ALA A 576 -14.25 19.83 -1.94
C ALA A 576 -14.05 19.30 -3.37
N TRP A 577 -14.28 18.00 -3.61
CA TRP A 577 -14.26 17.39 -4.94
C TRP A 577 -15.36 17.95 -5.83
N LEU A 578 -16.60 18.07 -5.31
CA LEU A 578 -17.72 18.66 -6.05
C LEU A 578 -17.40 20.10 -6.50
N ALA A 579 -16.88 20.93 -5.59
CA ALA A 579 -16.47 22.29 -5.91
C ALA A 579 -15.33 22.33 -6.95
N ALA A 580 -14.35 21.42 -6.85
CA ALA A 580 -13.25 21.31 -7.80
C ALA A 580 -13.71 20.90 -9.21
N GLY A 581 -14.63 19.93 -9.31
CA GLY A 581 -15.24 19.48 -10.55
C GLY A 581 -15.99 20.61 -11.25
N ARG A 582 -16.87 21.32 -10.52
CA ARG A 582 -17.62 22.47 -11.03
C ARG A 582 -16.72 23.59 -11.54
N ALA A 583 -15.68 23.94 -10.77
CA ALA A 583 -14.72 24.96 -11.16
C ALA A 583 -13.97 24.61 -12.46
N SER A 584 -13.83 23.31 -12.75
CA SER A 584 -13.20 22.79 -13.98
C SER A 584 -14.21 22.46 -15.09
N ARG A 585 -15.51 22.74 -14.87
CA ARG A 585 -16.63 22.41 -15.76
C ARG A 585 -16.76 20.91 -16.08
N ALA A 586 -16.25 20.05 -15.20
CA ALA A 586 -16.46 18.61 -15.31
C ALA A 586 -17.90 18.25 -14.92
N LYS A 587 -18.47 17.26 -15.60
CA LYS A 587 -19.69 16.58 -15.14
C LYS A 587 -19.34 15.68 -13.96
N ILE A 588 -20.24 15.55 -12.99
CA ILE A 588 -19.94 14.86 -11.74
C ILE A 588 -20.87 13.67 -11.53
N ALA A 589 -20.29 12.48 -11.40
CA ALA A 589 -20.98 11.29 -10.94
C ALA A 589 -20.63 11.02 -9.48
N TYR A 590 -21.63 10.90 -8.61
CA TYR A 590 -21.44 10.50 -7.21
C TYR A 590 -21.79 9.02 -7.06
N GLU A 591 -20.88 8.24 -6.47
CA GLU A 591 -21.11 6.82 -6.23
C GLU A 591 -21.28 6.50 -4.74
N PRO A 592 -22.51 6.18 -4.30
CA PRO A 592 -22.78 5.63 -2.98
C PRO A 592 -22.03 4.31 -2.74
N VAL A 593 -21.63 4.08 -1.49
CA VAL A 593 -20.79 2.91 -1.10
C VAL A 593 -21.50 2.02 -0.08
N SER A 594 -22.17 2.67 0.88
CA SER A 594 -22.96 2.01 1.93
C SER A 594 -24.02 2.96 2.45
N THR A 595 -25.01 2.46 3.17
CA THR A 595 -26.07 3.27 3.78
C THR A 595 -25.53 4.41 4.64
N VAL A 596 -24.48 4.17 5.43
CA VAL A 596 -23.89 5.20 6.31
C VAL A 596 -23.11 6.22 5.48
N LYS A 597 -22.26 5.75 4.57
CA LYS A 597 -21.34 6.61 3.82
C LYS A 597 -22.06 7.45 2.76
N SER A 598 -23.12 6.92 2.16
CA SER A 598 -23.90 7.62 1.13
C SER A 598 -24.51 8.92 1.65
N THR A 599 -24.79 9.02 2.95
CA THR A 599 -25.33 10.23 3.61
C THR A 599 -24.39 11.43 3.58
N GLY A 600 -23.09 11.22 3.34
CA GLY A 600 -22.07 12.27 3.38
C GLY A 600 -22.25 13.38 2.33
N LEU A 601 -23.10 13.16 1.31
CA LEU A 601 -23.51 14.18 0.35
C LEU A 601 -24.47 15.23 0.95
N PHE A 602 -25.18 14.89 2.03
CA PHE A 602 -26.19 15.72 2.68
C PHE A 602 -25.81 16.02 4.15
N PRO A 603 -24.66 16.66 4.43
CA PRO A 603 -24.29 17.02 5.80
C PRO A 603 -25.25 18.06 6.40
N PRO A 604 -25.37 18.13 7.74
CA PRO A 604 -26.10 19.20 8.40
C PRO A 604 -25.46 20.58 8.16
N ASP A 605 -26.25 21.64 8.32
CA ASP A 605 -25.80 23.04 8.32
C ASP A 605 -24.98 23.47 7.08
N THR A 606 -25.19 22.81 5.94
CA THR A 606 -24.53 23.12 4.66
C THR A 606 -25.58 23.48 3.62
N GLU A 607 -25.43 24.60 2.93
CA GLU A 607 -26.31 24.94 1.82
C GLU A 607 -25.84 24.23 0.54
N LEU A 608 -26.76 23.55 -0.14
CA LEU A 608 -26.49 22.81 -1.37
C LEU A 608 -27.18 23.47 -2.55
N ASP A 609 -26.45 23.66 -3.64
CA ASP A 609 -27.01 24.13 -4.90
C ASP A 609 -28.03 23.12 -5.44
N VAL A 610 -29.14 23.63 -5.98
CA VAL A 610 -30.18 22.84 -6.65
C VAL A 610 -30.16 23.08 -8.17
N PHE A 611 -30.81 22.19 -8.93
CA PHE A 611 -31.01 22.32 -10.38
C PHE A 611 -31.52 23.73 -10.77
N PRO A 612 -30.96 24.36 -11.84
CA PRO A 612 -30.02 23.82 -12.85
C PRO A 612 -28.56 23.83 -12.41
N HIS A 613 -28.27 24.26 -11.20
CA HIS A 613 -26.92 24.41 -10.66
C HIS A 613 -26.54 23.30 -9.70
N ALA A 614 -27.26 22.18 -9.65
CA ALA A 614 -26.93 21.02 -8.82
C ALA A 614 -25.43 20.64 -8.96
N ALA A 615 -24.80 20.30 -7.84
CA ALA A 615 -23.36 19.99 -7.83
C ALA A 615 -23.03 18.62 -8.40
N VAL A 616 -23.96 17.67 -8.31
CA VAL A 616 -23.85 16.31 -8.83
C VAL A 616 -24.76 16.19 -10.04
N ASP A 617 -24.29 15.60 -11.13
CA ASP A 617 -25.09 15.37 -12.34
C ASP A 617 -25.77 13.99 -12.34
N LEU A 618 -25.06 12.98 -11.82
CA LEU A 618 -25.48 11.57 -11.81
C LEU A 618 -25.17 10.91 -10.46
N ALA A 619 -26.07 10.06 -9.96
CA ALA A 619 -25.72 9.08 -8.92
C ALA A 619 -26.33 7.71 -9.20
N SER A 620 -25.69 6.63 -8.73
CA SER A 620 -26.18 5.27 -8.96
C SER A 620 -26.38 4.43 -7.68
N PRO A 621 -27.22 4.88 -6.72
CA PRO A 621 -27.49 4.15 -5.48
C PRO A 621 -28.21 2.82 -5.73
N ASN A 622 -28.04 1.85 -4.84
CA ASN A 622 -29.06 0.80 -4.65
C ASN A 622 -30.24 1.33 -3.80
N THR A 623 -31.28 0.52 -3.58
CA THR A 623 -32.48 0.96 -2.84
C THR A 623 -32.20 1.38 -1.40
N TYR A 624 -31.29 0.69 -0.71
CA TYR A 624 -30.94 0.99 0.68
C TYR A 624 -30.13 2.29 0.79
N GLU A 625 -29.19 2.50 -0.13
CA GLU A 625 -28.42 3.74 -0.22
C GLU A 625 -29.30 4.93 -0.58
N LEU A 626 -30.24 4.74 -1.51
CA LEU A 626 -31.21 5.77 -1.90
C LEU A 626 -32.06 6.21 -0.71
N GLU A 627 -32.60 5.25 0.05
CA GLU A 627 -33.37 5.52 1.25
C GLU A 627 -32.53 6.25 2.30
N ALA A 628 -31.28 5.84 2.52
CA ALA A 628 -30.39 6.50 3.47
C ALA A 628 -30.04 7.94 3.06
N MET A 629 -29.73 8.16 1.78
CA MET A 629 -29.49 9.50 1.22
C MET A 629 -30.72 10.40 1.37
N TRP A 630 -31.90 9.89 1.01
CA TRP A 630 -33.17 10.60 1.16
C TRP A 630 -33.48 10.94 2.62
N THR A 631 -33.27 9.99 3.52
CA THR A 631 -33.47 10.17 4.96
C THR A 631 -32.54 11.25 5.50
N ALA A 632 -31.25 11.20 5.17
CA ALA A 632 -30.27 12.21 5.57
C ALA A 632 -30.63 13.61 5.01
N ALA A 633 -31.00 13.71 3.73
CA ALA A 633 -31.45 14.96 3.13
C ALA A 633 -32.68 15.53 3.86
N ARG A 634 -33.62 14.67 4.24
CA ARG A 634 -34.83 15.07 4.97
C ARG A 634 -34.52 15.55 6.38
N GLU A 635 -33.77 14.75 7.14
CA GLU A 635 -33.47 14.99 8.55
C GLU A 635 -32.57 16.20 8.74
N ASN A 636 -31.63 16.43 7.81
CA ASN A 636 -30.77 17.61 7.81
C ASN A 636 -31.41 18.84 7.15
N GLY A 637 -32.72 18.80 6.85
CA GLY A 637 -33.50 19.95 6.41
C GLY A 637 -33.36 20.35 4.93
N HIS A 638 -32.61 19.60 4.12
CA HIS A 638 -32.41 19.89 2.70
C HIS A 638 -33.73 19.81 1.92
N LEU A 639 -34.59 18.84 2.24
CA LEU A 639 -35.92 18.68 1.62
C LEU A 639 -36.98 19.67 2.13
N ALA A 640 -36.57 20.76 2.77
CA ALA A 640 -37.46 21.82 3.24
C ALA A 640 -36.99 23.23 2.81
N THR A 641 -35.89 23.33 2.03
CA THR A 641 -35.35 24.60 1.58
C THR A 641 -36.19 25.23 0.47
N GLN A 642 -36.17 26.57 0.36
CA GLN A 642 -36.92 27.28 -0.67
C GLN A 642 -36.47 26.89 -2.10
N GLY A 643 -35.15 26.70 -2.29
CA GLY A 643 -34.60 26.25 -3.57
C GLY A 643 -35.12 24.86 -3.95
N TRP A 644 -35.13 23.93 -2.99
CA TRP A 644 -35.68 22.60 -3.20
C TRP A 644 -37.17 22.63 -3.57
N TRP A 645 -37.99 23.36 -2.81
CA TRP A 645 -39.43 23.50 -3.12
C TRP A 645 -39.67 24.08 -4.52
N THR A 646 -38.88 25.07 -4.92
CA THR A 646 -38.99 25.68 -6.26
C THR A 646 -38.82 24.66 -7.39
N VAL A 647 -37.89 23.72 -7.24
CA VAL A 647 -37.64 22.66 -8.22
C VAL A 647 -38.74 21.59 -8.15
N VAL A 648 -39.08 21.12 -6.95
CA VAL A 648 -40.07 20.05 -6.77
C VAL A 648 -41.47 20.46 -7.20
N ASP A 649 -41.88 21.70 -6.91
CA ASP A 649 -43.16 22.24 -7.36
C ASP A 649 -43.25 22.30 -8.89
N ALA A 650 -42.12 22.55 -9.56
CA ALA A 650 -42.04 22.54 -11.02
C ALA A 650 -42.22 21.15 -11.64
N PHE A 651 -42.06 20.07 -10.87
CA PHE A 651 -42.37 18.72 -11.34
C PHE A 651 -43.88 18.47 -11.45
N GLY A 652 -44.73 19.21 -10.72
CA GLY A 652 -46.18 19.09 -10.82
C GLY A 652 -46.74 17.71 -10.42
N LEU A 653 -46.17 17.08 -9.39
CA LEU A 653 -46.41 15.68 -9.02
C LEU A 653 -47.56 15.45 -8.00
N LEU A 654 -48.44 16.42 -7.80
CA LEU A 654 -49.62 16.26 -6.95
C LEU A 654 -50.48 15.09 -7.45
N GLY A 655 -50.66 14.06 -6.61
CA GLY A 655 -51.45 12.87 -6.94
C GLY A 655 -50.76 11.86 -7.87
N ALA A 656 -49.44 11.93 -8.04
CA ALA A 656 -48.70 11.08 -9.00
C ALA A 656 -48.57 9.58 -8.63
N ARG A 657 -49.28 9.09 -7.60
CA ARG A 657 -49.16 7.67 -7.18
C ARG A 657 -49.51 6.70 -8.30
N ASP A 658 -50.60 6.94 -9.02
CA ASP A 658 -51.02 6.08 -10.13
C ASP A 658 -50.00 6.11 -11.28
N ALA A 659 -49.34 7.26 -11.50
CA ALA A 659 -48.26 7.38 -12.48
C ALA A 659 -47.02 6.57 -12.06
N PHE A 660 -46.64 6.60 -10.78
CA PHE A 660 -45.57 5.77 -10.24
C PHE A 660 -45.89 4.27 -10.41
N VAL A 661 -47.07 3.82 -9.97
CA VAL A 661 -47.48 2.42 -10.10
C VAL A 661 -47.47 1.97 -11.56
N ARG A 662 -47.93 2.82 -12.49
CA ARG A 662 -47.88 2.53 -13.93
C ARG A 662 -46.45 2.36 -14.45
N LEU A 663 -45.51 3.18 -13.98
CA LEU A 663 -44.13 3.23 -14.50
C LEU A 663 -43.22 2.16 -13.91
N VAL A 664 -43.36 1.86 -12.61
CA VAL A 664 -42.42 0.98 -11.88
C VAL A 664 -43.09 -0.24 -11.25
N GLY A 665 -44.42 -0.35 -11.31
CA GLY A 665 -45.19 -1.41 -10.67
C GLY A 665 -45.53 -1.11 -9.19
N VAL A 666 -46.48 -1.87 -8.65
CA VAL A 666 -47.00 -1.68 -7.28
C VAL A 666 -45.91 -1.87 -6.24
N GLU A 667 -45.09 -2.91 -6.38
CA GLU A 667 -44.08 -3.26 -5.38
C GLU A 667 -43.06 -2.13 -5.14
N LEU A 668 -42.48 -1.57 -6.20
CA LEU A 668 -41.51 -0.48 -6.08
C LEU A 668 -42.17 0.84 -5.67
N ALA A 669 -43.41 1.08 -6.12
CA ALA A 669 -44.16 2.27 -5.73
C ALA A 669 -44.52 2.27 -4.24
N ASP A 670 -44.95 1.13 -3.70
CA ASP A 670 -45.28 0.96 -2.29
C ASP A 670 -44.04 0.98 -1.39
N ALA A 671 -42.90 0.49 -1.89
CA ALA A 671 -41.59 0.64 -1.23
C ALA A 671 -41.06 2.10 -1.22
N GLY A 672 -41.71 3.03 -1.93
CA GLY A 672 -41.36 4.45 -1.93
C GLY A 672 -40.16 4.83 -2.80
N VAL A 673 -39.53 3.87 -3.48
CA VAL A 673 -38.35 4.07 -4.35
C VAL A 673 -38.51 5.24 -5.34
N PRO A 674 -39.60 5.34 -6.14
CA PRO A 674 -39.74 6.43 -7.10
C PRO A 674 -39.94 7.80 -6.41
N VAL A 675 -40.57 7.83 -5.23
CA VAL A 675 -40.75 9.07 -4.46
C VAL A 675 -39.42 9.55 -3.91
N GLN A 676 -38.62 8.64 -3.34
CA GLN A 676 -37.29 8.93 -2.82
C GLN A 676 -36.37 9.47 -3.93
N ALA A 677 -36.35 8.81 -5.10
CA ALA A 677 -35.56 9.25 -6.25
C ALA A 677 -35.96 10.66 -6.74
N VAL A 678 -37.27 10.92 -6.89
CA VAL A 678 -37.79 12.22 -7.30
C VAL A 678 -37.40 13.33 -6.32
N GLN A 679 -37.49 13.08 -5.01
CA GLN A 679 -37.19 14.11 -4.01
C GLN A 679 -35.70 14.48 -3.95
N LEU A 680 -34.81 13.61 -4.44
CA LEU A 680 -33.38 13.90 -4.55
C LEU A 680 -32.98 14.57 -5.87
N LEU A 681 -33.85 14.57 -6.89
CA LEU A 681 -33.58 15.20 -8.19
C LEU A 681 -33.12 16.66 -8.14
N PRO A 682 -33.61 17.52 -7.23
CA PRO A 682 -33.10 18.88 -7.13
C PRO A 682 -31.59 18.96 -6.89
N TYR A 683 -31.02 17.98 -6.18
CA TYR A 683 -29.60 17.92 -5.86
C TYR A 683 -28.80 16.99 -6.79
N ILE A 684 -29.48 16.00 -7.38
CA ILE A 684 -28.92 14.98 -8.26
C ILE A 684 -29.86 14.80 -9.46
N PRO A 685 -29.73 15.61 -10.53
CA PRO A 685 -30.71 15.67 -11.61
C PRO A 685 -30.91 14.36 -12.37
N THR A 686 -29.99 13.39 -12.24
CA THR A 686 -30.14 12.03 -12.76
C THR A 686 -29.78 10.99 -11.70
N VAL A 687 -30.73 10.13 -11.35
CA VAL A 687 -30.55 9.02 -10.42
C VAL A 687 -30.81 7.71 -11.16
N VAL A 688 -29.86 6.79 -11.12
CA VAL A 688 -30.00 5.43 -11.64
C VAL A 688 -30.03 4.46 -10.47
N THR A 689 -31.23 4.12 -9.99
CA THR A 689 -31.39 3.24 -8.83
C THR A 689 -31.19 1.78 -9.25
N LYS A 690 -30.16 1.13 -8.72
CA LYS A 690 -29.86 -0.29 -8.96
C LYS A 690 -30.83 -1.16 -8.16
N LEU A 691 -31.49 -2.12 -8.82
CA LEU A 691 -32.52 -2.99 -8.23
C LEU A 691 -32.13 -4.47 -8.23
N GLY A 692 -30.83 -4.76 -8.35
CA GLY A 692 -30.30 -6.12 -8.43
C GLY A 692 -30.89 -6.88 -9.64
N ALA A 693 -31.44 -8.06 -9.38
CA ALA A 693 -32.02 -8.94 -10.42
C ALA A 693 -33.22 -8.33 -11.18
N LYS A 694 -33.75 -7.19 -10.74
CA LYS A 694 -34.84 -6.46 -11.43
C LYS A 694 -34.34 -5.43 -12.44
N GLY A 695 -33.02 -5.24 -12.57
CA GLY A 695 -32.41 -4.23 -13.43
C GLY A 695 -32.20 -2.90 -12.71
N CYS A 696 -32.53 -1.78 -13.34
CA CYS A 696 -32.34 -0.44 -12.75
C CYS A 696 -33.39 0.60 -13.18
N LEU A 697 -33.74 1.50 -12.27
CA LEU A 697 -34.70 2.57 -12.49
C LEU A 697 -33.96 3.87 -12.79
N LEU A 698 -34.13 4.39 -14.01
CA LEU A 698 -33.67 5.74 -14.36
C LEU A 698 -34.74 6.75 -13.94
N THR A 699 -34.35 7.77 -13.18
CA THR A 699 -35.17 8.93 -12.84
C THR A 699 -34.37 10.20 -13.13
N THR A 700 -34.87 11.10 -13.96
CA THR A 700 -34.11 12.29 -14.38
C THR A 700 -34.98 13.51 -14.66
N ILE A 701 -34.44 14.71 -14.42
CA ILE A 701 -35.05 15.97 -14.81
C ILE A 701 -34.83 16.17 -16.32
N LEU A 702 -35.91 16.45 -17.05
CA LEU A 702 -35.84 16.90 -18.44
C LEU A 702 -35.85 18.42 -18.49
N GLY A 703 -34.90 18.99 -19.23
CA GLY A 703 -34.89 20.42 -19.54
C GLY A 703 -36.11 20.83 -20.38
N ARG A 704 -36.46 22.12 -20.38
CA ARG A 704 -37.64 22.63 -21.11
C ARG A 704 -37.70 22.24 -22.58
N ASP A 705 -36.54 22.23 -23.24
CA ASP A 705 -36.40 21.95 -24.67
C ASP A 705 -35.87 20.52 -24.95
N ASP A 706 -35.93 19.63 -23.95
CA ASP A 706 -35.48 18.24 -24.13
C ASP A 706 -36.39 17.51 -25.15
N PRO A 707 -35.84 16.92 -26.22
CA PRO A 707 -36.63 16.34 -27.32
C PRO A 707 -37.54 15.19 -26.86
N ARG A 708 -37.19 14.50 -25.76
CA ARG A 708 -38.00 13.42 -25.18
C ARG A 708 -39.36 13.92 -24.66
N LEU A 709 -39.50 15.22 -24.40
CA LEU A 709 -40.79 15.80 -24.01
C LEU A 709 -41.81 15.82 -25.16
N SER A 710 -41.34 15.78 -26.41
CA SER A 710 -42.19 15.81 -27.61
C SER A 710 -42.19 14.50 -28.39
N ASP A 711 -41.29 13.56 -28.10
CA ASP A 711 -41.21 12.27 -28.80
C ASP A 711 -42.32 11.32 -28.32
N PRO A 712 -43.25 10.89 -29.21
CA PRO A 712 -44.33 9.96 -28.84
C PRO A 712 -43.83 8.61 -28.31
N ARG A 713 -42.61 8.19 -28.68
CA ARG A 713 -42.01 6.92 -28.22
C ARG A 713 -41.61 6.98 -26.75
N GLU A 714 -41.31 8.18 -26.27
CA GLU A 714 -40.85 8.46 -24.91
C GLU A 714 -41.99 8.85 -23.96
N GLU A 715 -43.16 9.23 -24.48
CA GLU A 715 -44.35 9.64 -23.71
C GLU A 715 -44.68 8.68 -22.55
N LYS A 716 -44.60 7.36 -22.80
CA LYS A 716 -44.88 6.32 -21.79
C LYS A 716 -43.94 6.32 -20.59
N TYR A 717 -42.79 6.97 -20.69
CA TYR A 717 -41.77 7.10 -19.63
C TYR A 717 -41.75 8.49 -18.99
N ILE A 718 -42.61 9.40 -19.45
CA ILE A 718 -42.75 10.72 -18.84
C ILE A 718 -43.61 10.57 -17.59
N LEU A 719 -43.00 10.86 -16.44
CA LEU A 719 -43.70 10.90 -15.17
C LEU A 719 -44.58 12.16 -15.09
N SER A 720 -44.02 13.30 -15.48
CA SER A 720 -44.72 14.58 -15.48
C SER A 720 -44.13 15.61 -16.44
N ARG A 721 -44.95 16.62 -16.77
CA ARG A 721 -44.54 17.81 -17.53
C ARG A 721 -44.73 19.03 -16.66
N SER A 722 -43.76 19.94 -16.69
CA SER A 722 -43.85 21.19 -15.95
C SER A 722 -44.96 22.08 -16.53
N LYS A 723 -45.79 22.64 -15.65
CA LYS A 723 -46.94 23.50 -16.02
C LYS A 723 -46.88 24.88 -15.39
N ASN A 724 -45.89 25.16 -14.54
CA ASN A 724 -45.79 26.39 -13.76
C ASN A 724 -44.87 27.46 -14.39
N GLY A 725 -44.44 27.26 -15.64
CA GLY A 725 -43.63 28.24 -16.37
C GLY A 725 -42.18 28.35 -15.91
N ASN A 726 -41.66 27.38 -15.15
CA ASN A 726 -40.25 27.33 -14.76
C ASN A 726 -39.34 27.44 -16.01
N PRO A 727 -38.27 28.26 -15.98
CA PRO A 727 -37.44 28.51 -17.17
C PRO A 727 -36.52 27.35 -17.53
N HIS A 728 -36.24 26.42 -16.62
CA HIS A 728 -35.23 25.36 -16.81
C HIS A 728 -35.84 23.96 -16.89
N ILE A 729 -36.97 23.71 -16.23
CA ILE A 729 -37.55 22.37 -16.07
C ILE A 729 -38.69 22.17 -17.06
N GLY A 730 -38.60 21.14 -17.89
CA GLY A 730 -39.67 20.71 -18.79
C GLY A 730 -40.48 19.53 -18.26
N GLY A 731 -39.91 18.69 -17.41
CA GLY A 731 -40.61 17.56 -16.80
C GLY A 731 -39.72 16.59 -16.05
N VAL A 732 -40.30 15.48 -15.62
CA VAL A 732 -39.57 14.36 -15.01
C VAL A 732 -39.74 13.12 -15.87
N TYR A 733 -38.62 12.48 -16.20
CA TYR A 733 -38.57 11.21 -16.91
C TYR A 733 -38.26 10.08 -15.94
N MET A 734 -38.97 8.98 -16.07
CA MET A 734 -38.78 7.80 -15.24
C MET A 734 -38.98 6.54 -16.07
N ARG A 735 -37.95 5.70 -16.15
CA ARG A 735 -37.97 4.49 -16.96
C ARG A 735 -37.36 3.31 -16.23
N MET A 736 -38.13 2.24 -16.19
CA MET A 736 -37.68 0.94 -15.72
C MET A 736 -36.92 0.23 -16.83
N PHE A 737 -35.67 -0.13 -16.57
CA PHE A 737 -34.88 -1.03 -17.41
C PHE A 737 -34.82 -2.40 -16.74
N PRO A 738 -35.39 -3.45 -17.34
CA PRO A 738 -35.26 -4.80 -16.80
C PRO A 738 -33.79 -5.27 -16.86
N ALA A 739 -33.49 -6.32 -16.09
CA ALA A 739 -32.19 -6.98 -16.15
C ALA A 739 -31.85 -7.38 -17.59
N ALA A 740 -30.65 -7.02 -18.06
CA ALA A 740 -30.19 -7.38 -19.40
C ALA A 740 -30.13 -8.90 -19.61
N GLU A 741 -29.72 -9.63 -18.56
CA GLU A 741 -29.68 -11.08 -18.55
C GLU A 741 -30.06 -11.60 -17.16
N ARG A 742 -30.81 -12.71 -17.10
CA ARG A 742 -30.95 -13.49 -15.87
C ARG A 742 -29.75 -14.43 -15.76
N VAL A 743 -28.89 -14.18 -14.78
CA VAL A 743 -27.70 -15.00 -14.53
C VAL A 743 -28.06 -16.08 -13.50
N ASP A 744 -28.09 -17.34 -13.94
CA ASP A 744 -28.42 -18.46 -13.06
C ASP A 744 -27.24 -18.88 -12.15
N GLU A 745 -26.01 -18.77 -12.66
CA GLU A 745 -24.78 -19.07 -11.90
C GLU A 745 -24.01 -17.79 -11.60
N ILE A 746 -24.24 -17.23 -10.41
CA ILE A 746 -23.50 -16.06 -9.91
C ILE A 746 -22.19 -16.54 -9.27
N VAL A 747 -21.06 -16.04 -9.78
CA VAL A 747 -19.72 -16.33 -9.25
C VAL A 747 -19.36 -15.37 -8.12
N SER A 748 -19.63 -14.08 -8.29
CA SER A 748 -19.40 -13.04 -7.29
C SER A 748 -20.32 -11.85 -7.51
N VAL A 749 -20.79 -11.22 -6.43
CA VAL A 749 -21.53 -9.94 -6.50
C VAL A 749 -20.64 -8.72 -6.26
N ASN A 750 -19.36 -8.94 -5.93
CA ASN A 750 -18.42 -7.86 -5.62
C ASN A 750 -18.15 -6.99 -6.85
N GLY A 751 -18.20 -5.67 -6.69
CA GLY A 751 -17.91 -4.68 -7.73
C GLY A 751 -18.88 -4.66 -8.93
N VAL A 752 -20.01 -5.38 -8.87
CA VAL A 752 -21.03 -5.39 -9.93
C VAL A 752 -21.66 -4.00 -10.13
N GLY A 753 -22.03 -3.35 -9.02
CA GLY A 753 -22.57 -1.99 -9.04
C GLY A 753 -21.54 -0.96 -9.51
N ASP A 754 -20.30 -1.10 -9.05
CA ASP A 754 -19.18 -0.23 -9.44
C ASP A 754 -18.86 -0.38 -10.94
N THR A 755 -18.92 -1.62 -11.44
CA THR A 755 -18.74 -1.91 -12.87
C THR A 755 -19.83 -1.27 -13.71
N PHE A 756 -21.09 -1.37 -13.27
CA PHE A 756 -22.20 -0.70 -13.93
C PHE A 756 -21.93 0.80 -14.09
N LEU A 757 -21.51 1.49 -13.01
CA LEU A 757 -21.18 2.91 -13.09
C LEU A 757 -19.94 3.17 -13.95
N GLY A 758 -18.88 2.37 -13.84
CA GLY A 758 -17.67 2.54 -14.64
C GLY A 758 -17.92 2.46 -16.14
N VAL A 759 -18.70 1.48 -16.59
CA VAL A 759 -19.11 1.35 -18.00
C VAL A 759 -20.01 2.52 -18.42
N MET A 760 -20.95 2.93 -17.55
CA MET A 760 -21.81 4.08 -17.78
C MET A 760 -20.98 5.37 -18.00
N VAL A 761 -20.05 5.68 -17.09
CA VAL A 761 -19.22 6.89 -17.17
C VAL A 761 -18.26 6.84 -18.36
N ALA A 762 -17.76 5.66 -18.73
CA ALA A 762 -16.99 5.47 -19.96
C ALA A 762 -17.77 5.92 -21.20
N GLY A 763 -19.02 5.46 -21.35
CA GLY A 763 -19.89 5.88 -22.46
C GLY A 763 -20.30 7.35 -22.39
N LEU A 764 -20.52 7.90 -21.18
CA LEU A 764 -20.86 9.31 -21.00
C LEU A 764 -19.69 10.24 -21.36
N ALA A 765 -18.45 9.85 -21.05
CA ALA A 765 -17.25 10.59 -21.48
C ALA A 765 -17.08 10.59 -23.00
N MET A 766 -17.56 9.54 -23.68
CA MET A 766 -17.64 9.48 -25.13
C MET A 766 -18.83 10.29 -25.70
N GLY A 767 -19.67 10.89 -24.85
CA GLY A 767 -20.81 11.73 -25.27
C GLY A 767 -22.10 10.96 -25.52
N GLY A 768 -22.26 9.76 -24.95
CA GLY A 768 -23.54 9.05 -24.90
C GLY A 768 -24.54 9.68 -23.92
N ARG A 769 -25.78 9.17 -23.92
CA ARG A 769 -26.83 9.54 -22.96
C ARG A 769 -27.10 8.39 -22.00
N VAL A 770 -27.49 8.70 -20.76
CA VAL A 770 -27.67 7.70 -19.69
C VAL A 770 -28.60 6.57 -20.11
N GLU A 771 -29.78 6.88 -20.65
CA GLU A 771 -30.76 5.88 -21.08
C GLU A 771 -30.28 4.95 -22.19
N GLY A 772 -29.40 5.43 -23.07
CA GLY A 772 -28.81 4.63 -24.16
C GLY A 772 -27.70 3.71 -23.67
N LEU A 773 -27.03 4.09 -22.59
CA LEU A 773 -25.89 3.38 -22.02
C LEU A 773 -26.28 2.34 -20.96
N ILE A 774 -27.49 2.41 -20.40
CA ILE A 774 -27.96 1.47 -19.35
C ILE A 774 -27.83 0.01 -19.81
N GLY A 775 -28.18 -0.31 -21.05
CA GLY A 775 -28.08 -1.69 -21.57
C GLY A 775 -26.65 -2.24 -21.47
N VAL A 776 -25.70 -1.53 -22.06
CA VAL A 776 -24.27 -1.92 -22.07
C VAL A 776 -23.68 -1.91 -20.66
N ALA A 777 -24.10 -0.97 -19.80
CA ALA A 777 -23.69 -0.96 -18.40
C ALA A 777 -24.19 -2.19 -17.62
N GLN A 778 -25.42 -2.65 -17.89
CA GLN A 778 -25.93 -3.90 -17.34
C GLN A 778 -25.18 -5.12 -17.89
N GLU A 779 -24.84 -5.15 -19.18
CA GLU A 779 -24.01 -6.22 -19.75
C GLU A 779 -22.64 -6.30 -19.05
N GLY A 780 -22.01 -5.17 -18.75
CA GLY A 780 -20.77 -5.13 -17.96
C GLY A 780 -20.94 -5.64 -16.53
N ALA A 781 -22.06 -5.30 -15.88
CA ALA A 781 -22.42 -5.83 -14.58
C ALA A 781 -22.61 -7.37 -14.63
N VAL A 782 -23.24 -7.90 -15.69
CA VAL A 782 -23.42 -9.34 -15.92
C VAL A 782 -22.09 -10.06 -16.14
N LEU A 783 -21.17 -9.50 -16.92
CA LEU A 783 -19.81 -10.06 -17.09
C LEU A 783 -19.07 -10.13 -15.74
N THR A 784 -19.30 -9.17 -14.86
CA THR A 784 -18.69 -9.15 -13.52
C THR A 784 -19.36 -10.13 -12.57
N LEU A 785 -20.69 -10.31 -12.64
CA LEU A 785 -21.40 -11.36 -11.89
C LEU A 785 -20.86 -12.77 -12.17
N LYS A 786 -20.40 -12.99 -13.41
CA LYS A 786 -19.80 -14.25 -13.89
C LYS A 786 -18.29 -14.35 -13.61
N SER A 787 -17.69 -13.36 -12.95
CA SER A 787 -16.25 -13.28 -12.68
C SER A 787 -15.93 -13.50 -11.20
N ARG A 788 -14.72 -14.01 -10.92
CA ARG A 788 -14.16 -14.03 -9.56
C ARG A 788 -13.53 -12.70 -9.15
N LYS A 789 -13.24 -11.82 -10.11
CA LYS A 789 -12.67 -10.49 -9.84
C LYS A 789 -13.79 -9.47 -9.62
N ALA A 790 -13.52 -8.44 -8.82
CA ALA A 790 -14.47 -7.33 -8.58
C ALA A 790 -14.81 -6.53 -9.86
N VAL A 791 -13.95 -6.60 -10.88
CA VAL A 791 -14.20 -6.06 -12.21
C VAL A 791 -13.82 -7.12 -13.23
N SER A 792 -14.75 -7.49 -14.11
CA SER A 792 -14.47 -8.51 -15.12
C SER A 792 -13.29 -8.14 -16.02
N PRO A 793 -12.35 -9.06 -16.29
CA PRO A 793 -11.33 -8.88 -17.33
C PRO A 793 -11.92 -8.75 -18.74
N GLU A 794 -13.15 -9.22 -18.95
CA GLU A 794 -13.80 -9.33 -20.26
C GLU A 794 -14.55 -8.06 -20.68
N LEU A 795 -14.55 -7.00 -19.86
CA LEU A 795 -15.26 -5.74 -20.17
C LEU A 795 -14.83 -5.10 -21.50
N GLY A 796 -13.61 -5.36 -21.97
CA GLY A 796 -13.15 -4.90 -23.29
C GLY A 796 -13.96 -5.46 -24.46
N SER A 797 -14.71 -6.55 -24.26
CA SER A 797 -15.65 -7.08 -25.28
C SER A 797 -16.83 -6.15 -25.54
N LEU A 798 -17.13 -5.23 -24.63
CA LEU A 798 -18.24 -4.28 -24.75
C LEU A 798 -17.88 -3.03 -25.56
N GLU A 799 -16.64 -2.88 -26.01
CA GLU A 799 -16.17 -1.62 -26.62
C GLU A 799 -17.00 -1.23 -27.87
N GLU A 800 -17.41 -2.21 -28.69
CA GLU A 800 -18.22 -1.98 -29.88
C GLU A 800 -19.68 -1.65 -29.51
N SER A 801 -20.31 -2.45 -28.64
CA SER A 801 -21.65 -2.16 -28.11
C SER A 801 -21.72 -0.78 -27.45
N LEU A 802 -20.66 -0.38 -26.73
CA LEU A 802 -20.56 0.92 -26.10
C LEU A 802 -20.49 2.05 -27.14
N LYS A 803 -19.70 1.89 -28.21
CA LYS A 803 -19.64 2.85 -29.33
C LYS A 803 -20.98 2.98 -30.05
N ASP A 804 -21.63 1.86 -30.33
CA ASP A 804 -22.96 1.84 -30.97
C ASP A 804 -24.00 2.54 -30.10
N ALA A 805 -23.99 2.28 -28.79
CA ALA A 805 -24.87 2.95 -27.83
C ALA A 805 -24.62 4.48 -27.78
N VAL A 806 -23.35 4.91 -27.84
CA VAL A 806 -22.97 6.32 -27.91
C VAL A 806 -23.45 6.96 -29.22
N ASP A 807 -23.25 6.32 -30.35
CA ASP A 807 -23.65 6.85 -31.66
C ASP A 807 -25.17 6.91 -31.82
N LEU A 808 -25.90 5.90 -31.33
CA LEU A 808 -27.36 5.93 -31.24
C LEU A 808 -27.83 7.08 -30.35
N SER A 809 -27.15 7.32 -29.23
CA SER A 809 -27.47 8.42 -28.31
C SER A 809 -27.24 9.81 -28.91
N ARG A 810 -26.29 9.96 -29.84
CA ARG A 810 -26.01 11.23 -30.54
C ARG A 810 -26.99 11.52 -31.67
N ARG A 811 -27.55 10.47 -32.29
CA ARG A 811 -28.53 10.59 -33.40
C ARG A 811 -29.95 10.81 -32.90
N ALA A 812 -30.25 10.35 -31.70
CA ALA A 812 -31.52 10.53 -31.00
C ALA A 812 -31.46 11.75 -30.08
#